data_AF-A0A662MTK3-F1
#
_entry.id   AF-A0A662MTK3-F1
#
_cell.length_a   1.000
_cell.length_b   1.000
_cell.length_c   1.000
_cell.angle_alpha   90.00
_cell.angle_beta   90.00
_cell.angle_gamma   90.00
#
_symmetry.space_group_name_H-M   'P 1'
#
loop_
_entity.id
_entity.type
_entity.pdbx_description
1 polymer ?
#
loop_
_entity_poly.entity_id
_entity_poly.type
_entity_poly.pdbx_seq_one_letter_code
_entity_poly.pdbx_strand_id
1 'polypeptide(L)'
;MKKGGMLISLILMLSLLGASTIKGAVFIQNPGPPIVVLGNPYPKYLSVAPNETFSAYFYVVEDLDIAEMKGYYRVNGGEWINRKILQATVNENPDVYNSLFGRFTTGNITLRTFFGKITIPPQPAGSKVEFKIVVKDVEGHVTESQHGIYFTSNPEGKKVLIVDPNVKTRTNLLNLNNISQMLNLTKEHYPYDMSDLEKIVEDLKPMENYSLLFPEHHWELLGEKYNIGIVGPDELEDALKDFKPKVVILSNLWLKEWELSQESIKSLLDYLRENNGGLIVTHGTLYDGMASMDGSLRLVGTRHIGNFDNFDESLASALGLYMLPVLEEAKNEALKEGMLSIAGIPSIQSFVTSKGKLGMKDIRIISSQSELDYSNKGVYTDFGWQYLLPEKSLSFAEPRIRSSKDSTKESLSMLSSLHKAKFGGSTYQKSIYALDFPLIDAVQKSNVMDDKMVIPVGTDEVELSGAQDVIEKLRLRKAINKNLVEISALSDDYMLSIITKDEKARGDGIRSAYVSFNIEAGGEKEFNVLSDLVEWTSNFKAIQTFAPIVQVTLLSNDIDWAIKGTELKGKLESMGAMVTRVSASEFGSYKNSKLIVILGGPKAYDGVGDYVKQVLSEEEQQKIINGEQGIFIKRDVWRNGQIVIVIAGQGRTETGMKVSTYEKGIDEGYMDYLADFMVG
;
A
#
# COMPACT_ATOMS: atom_id res chain seq x y z
N MET A 1 15.36 -75.31 57.74
CA MET A 1 14.38 -76.21 57.08
C MET A 1 13.33 -75.38 56.35
N LYS A 2 13.30 -75.53 55.02
CA LYS A 2 12.21 -75.33 54.04
C LYS A 2 11.30 -74.08 54.16
N LYS A 3 11.72 -73.01 53.45
CA LYS A 3 10.83 -72.20 52.59
C LYS A 3 11.42 -72.21 51.18
N GLY A 4 10.93 -73.12 50.35
CA GLY A 4 11.40 -73.31 48.98
C GLY A 4 10.44 -74.26 48.30
N GLY A 5 9.49 -73.71 47.55
CA GLY A 5 8.46 -74.53 46.91
C GLY A 5 7.50 -73.79 45.97
N MET A 6 7.40 -72.46 46.01
CA MET A 6 6.40 -71.74 45.20
C MET A 6 6.97 -70.81 44.12
N LEU A 7 8.29 -70.55 44.10
CA LEU A 7 8.91 -69.68 43.08
C LEU A 7 9.38 -70.41 41.82
N ILE A 8 9.47 -71.76 41.85
CA ILE A 8 10.03 -72.54 40.73
C ILE A 8 8.95 -72.90 39.69
N SER A 9 7.65 -72.85 40.04
CA SER A 9 6.58 -73.21 39.11
C SER A 9 6.20 -72.12 38.10
N LEU A 10 6.49 -70.84 38.38
CA LEU A 10 6.18 -69.74 37.46
C LEU A 10 7.30 -69.51 36.42
N ILE A 11 8.55 -69.80 36.80
CA ILE A 11 9.71 -69.68 35.91
C ILE A 11 9.74 -70.82 34.87
N LEU A 12 9.16 -71.99 35.16
CA LEU A 12 9.03 -73.08 34.19
C LEU A 12 7.84 -72.92 33.21
N MET A 13 6.89 -72.02 33.46
CA MET A 13 5.81 -71.75 32.49
C MET A 13 6.20 -70.74 31.41
N LEU A 14 7.25 -69.94 31.65
CA LEU A 14 7.80 -68.98 30.68
C LEU A 14 8.86 -69.58 29.75
N SER A 15 9.31 -70.81 29.99
CA SER A 15 10.28 -71.51 29.14
C SER A 15 9.67 -72.39 28.04
N LEU A 16 8.34 -72.44 27.92
CA LEU A 16 7.62 -73.30 26.96
C LEU A 16 6.83 -72.56 25.86
N LEU A 17 6.92 -71.23 25.79
CA LEU A 17 6.42 -70.48 24.63
C LEU A 17 7.58 -69.90 23.84
N GLY A 18 8.01 -70.71 22.86
CA GLY A 18 8.51 -70.31 21.55
C GLY A 18 9.40 -69.09 21.46
N ALA A 19 10.67 -69.34 21.18
CA ALA A 19 11.56 -68.39 20.53
C ALA A 19 10.97 -67.98 19.16
N SER A 20 10.24 -66.87 19.14
CA SER A 20 10.10 -66.02 17.96
C SER A 20 10.72 -64.67 18.29
N THR A 21 11.80 -64.36 17.61
CA THR A 21 12.50 -63.06 17.52
C THR A 21 11.67 -61.85 18.00
N ILE A 22 11.77 -61.51 19.29
CA ILE A 22 11.48 -60.16 19.76
C ILE A 22 12.73 -59.34 19.45
N LYS A 23 12.74 -58.64 18.31
CA LYS A 23 13.64 -57.50 18.14
C LYS A 23 13.35 -56.56 19.31
N GLY A 24 14.40 -56.24 20.07
CA GLY A 24 14.30 -55.56 21.36
C GLY A 24 13.33 -54.39 21.33
N ALA A 25 12.38 -54.38 22.28
CA ALA A 25 11.59 -53.21 22.57
C ALA A 25 12.55 -52.09 23.02
N VAL A 26 12.80 -51.13 22.14
CA VAL A 26 13.43 -49.87 22.53
C VAL A 26 12.42 -49.17 23.44
N PHE A 27 12.68 -49.17 24.74
CA PHE A 27 11.90 -48.40 25.69
C PHE A 27 12.24 -46.92 25.48
N ILE A 28 11.33 -46.18 24.84
CA ILE A 28 11.38 -44.72 24.82
C ILE A 28 10.97 -44.26 26.22
N GLN A 29 11.91 -43.68 26.97
CA GLN A 29 11.63 -43.09 28.28
C GLN A 29 11.20 -41.64 28.02
N ASN A 30 9.94 -41.30 28.37
CA ASN A 30 9.28 -40.01 28.12
C ASN A 30 9.03 -39.73 26.62
N PRO A 31 7.98 -40.33 26.03
CA PRO A 31 7.57 -40.04 24.66
C PRO A 31 7.19 -38.58 24.48
N GLY A 32 7.68 -37.95 23.41
CA GLY A 32 7.38 -36.56 23.06
C GLY A 32 6.09 -36.46 22.24
N PRO A 33 5.36 -35.33 22.28
CA PRO A 33 4.13 -35.18 21.50
C PRO A 33 4.40 -35.27 19.99
N PRO A 34 3.40 -35.65 19.17
CA PRO A 34 3.57 -35.76 17.73
C PRO A 34 3.87 -34.40 17.10
N ILE A 35 4.67 -34.40 16.04
CA ILE A 35 4.85 -33.27 15.14
C ILE A 35 3.86 -33.42 13.99
N VAL A 36 3.11 -32.36 13.66
CA VAL A 36 2.22 -32.33 12.49
C VAL A 36 2.42 -31.06 11.67
N VAL A 37 2.77 -31.20 10.39
CA VAL A 37 3.08 -30.08 9.50
C VAL A 37 2.30 -30.18 8.20
N LEU A 38 1.65 -29.07 7.80
CA LEU A 38 1.04 -28.93 6.48
C LEU A 38 2.12 -28.70 5.42
N GLY A 39 2.05 -29.44 4.32
CA GLY A 39 2.95 -29.27 3.18
C GLY A 39 2.56 -28.15 2.24
N ASN A 40 1.26 -27.85 2.15
CA ASN A 40 0.69 -26.82 1.31
C ASN A 40 -0.41 -26.09 2.08
N PRO A 41 -0.05 -25.23 3.06
CA PRO A 41 -1.03 -24.47 3.83
C PRO A 41 -1.85 -23.52 2.95
N TYR A 42 -1.33 -23.18 1.77
CA TYR A 42 -1.96 -22.27 0.81
C TYR A 42 -1.78 -22.80 -0.62
N PRO A 43 -2.80 -22.74 -1.50
CA PRO A 43 -2.60 -22.86 -2.94
C PRO A 43 -1.88 -21.62 -3.51
N LYS A 44 -1.39 -21.71 -4.74
CA LYS A 44 -0.85 -20.55 -5.47
C LYS A 44 -1.93 -19.44 -5.51
N TYR A 45 -1.53 -18.21 -5.21
CA TYR A 45 -2.41 -17.04 -5.13
C TYR A 45 -3.54 -17.12 -4.10
N LEU A 46 -3.48 -18.05 -3.13
CA LEU A 46 -4.54 -18.27 -2.15
C LEU A 46 -5.92 -18.50 -2.80
N SER A 47 -5.98 -18.98 -4.04
CA SER A 47 -7.22 -19.07 -4.82
C SER A 47 -7.41 -20.45 -5.42
N VAL A 48 -8.65 -20.95 -5.43
CA VAL A 48 -9.08 -22.22 -6.03
C VAL A 48 -10.35 -21.97 -6.85
N ALA A 49 -10.53 -22.67 -7.97
CA ALA A 49 -11.74 -22.52 -8.76
C ALA A 49 -12.95 -23.23 -8.12
N PRO A 50 -14.20 -22.79 -8.35
CA PRO A 50 -15.37 -23.30 -7.64
C PRO A 50 -15.74 -24.76 -7.91
N ASN A 51 -15.22 -25.31 -9.01
CA ASN A 51 -15.43 -26.68 -9.46
C ASN A 51 -14.26 -27.61 -9.11
N GLU A 52 -13.23 -27.10 -8.43
CA GLU A 52 -12.02 -27.86 -8.09
C GLU A 52 -12.03 -28.32 -6.63
N THR A 53 -11.50 -29.52 -6.39
CA THR A 53 -11.18 -29.99 -5.04
C THR A 53 -9.80 -29.49 -4.64
N PHE A 54 -9.60 -29.17 -3.36
CA PHE A 54 -8.27 -28.89 -2.83
C PHE A 54 -7.77 -30.06 -1.99
N SER A 55 -6.57 -30.58 -2.29
CA SER A 55 -5.92 -31.61 -1.48
C SER A 55 -4.87 -30.97 -0.58
N ALA A 56 -5.11 -31.00 0.73
CA ALA A 56 -4.14 -30.56 1.73
C ALA A 56 -3.30 -31.76 2.18
N TYR A 57 -2.01 -31.73 1.84
CA TYR A 57 -1.02 -32.73 2.20
C TYR A 57 -0.35 -32.36 3.52
N PHE A 58 0.00 -33.35 4.32
CA PHE A 58 0.63 -33.15 5.61
C PHE A 58 1.54 -34.32 5.98
N TYR A 59 2.44 -34.06 6.92
CA TYR A 59 3.37 -35.04 7.44
C TYR A 59 3.29 -35.10 8.97
N VAL A 60 3.24 -36.31 9.50
CA VAL A 60 3.25 -36.57 10.95
C VAL A 60 4.51 -37.34 11.30
N VAL A 61 5.16 -36.94 12.41
CA VAL A 61 6.28 -37.66 13.01
C VAL A 61 5.96 -37.93 14.47
N GLU A 62 6.17 -39.18 14.89
CA GLU A 62 5.77 -39.72 16.19
C GLU A 62 6.79 -40.77 16.66
N ASP A 63 7.02 -40.90 17.96
CA ASP A 63 8.00 -41.83 18.53
C ASP A 63 7.36 -43.15 19.04
N LEU A 64 6.06 -43.15 19.39
CA LEU A 64 5.32 -44.34 19.83
C LEU A 64 4.31 -44.84 18.80
N ASP A 65 3.11 -44.26 18.80
CA ASP A 65 2.02 -44.61 17.89
C ASP A 65 0.91 -43.55 17.92
N ILE A 66 0.14 -43.49 16.84
CA ILE A 66 -0.95 -42.53 16.69
C ILE A 66 -2.27 -43.19 17.11
N ALA A 67 -2.94 -42.62 18.11
CA ALA A 67 -4.26 -43.08 18.53
C ALA A 67 -5.37 -42.57 17.60
N GLU A 68 -5.27 -41.31 17.17
CA GLU A 68 -6.28 -40.67 16.34
C GLU A 68 -5.68 -39.58 15.45
N MET A 69 -6.15 -39.49 14.21
CA MET A 69 -5.92 -38.33 13.34
C MET A 69 -7.24 -37.82 12.80
N LYS A 70 -7.43 -36.51 12.83
CA LYS A 70 -8.61 -35.85 12.27
C LYS A 70 -8.19 -34.69 11.39
N GLY A 71 -8.82 -34.62 10.22
CA GLY A 71 -8.69 -33.50 9.30
C GLY A 71 -9.91 -32.62 9.36
N TYR A 72 -9.73 -31.32 9.42
CA TYR A 72 -10.84 -30.38 9.51
C TYR A 72 -10.74 -29.30 8.45
N TYR A 73 -11.89 -28.86 7.96
CA TYR A 73 -12.01 -27.61 7.23
C TYR A 73 -13.30 -26.89 7.62
N ARG A 74 -13.35 -25.58 7.44
CA ARG A 74 -14.57 -24.77 7.60
C ARG A 74 -14.68 -23.76 6.47
N VAL A 75 -15.88 -23.26 6.25
CA VAL A 75 -16.20 -22.30 5.19
C VAL A 75 -16.83 -21.07 5.83
N ASN A 76 -16.36 -19.88 5.46
CA ASN A 76 -16.88 -18.58 5.89
C ASN A 76 -17.05 -18.48 7.42
N GLY A 77 -16.07 -18.99 8.19
CA GLY A 77 -16.09 -18.94 9.65
C GLY A 77 -17.11 -19.87 10.33
N GLY A 78 -17.76 -20.77 9.56
CA GLY A 78 -18.69 -21.77 10.10
C GLY A 78 -18.01 -22.87 10.93
N GLU A 79 -18.80 -23.89 11.29
CA GLU A 79 -18.32 -25.02 12.08
C GLU A 79 -17.25 -25.85 11.37
N TRP A 80 -16.33 -26.42 12.14
CA TRP A 80 -15.31 -27.32 11.62
C TRP A 80 -15.92 -28.66 11.17
N ILE A 81 -15.74 -28.98 9.89
CA ILE A 81 -16.23 -30.19 9.24
C ILE A 81 -15.10 -31.22 9.18
N ASN A 82 -15.32 -32.40 9.76
CA ASN A 82 -14.37 -33.49 9.72
C ASN A 82 -14.25 -34.10 8.31
N ARG A 83 -13.02 -34.40 7.90
CA ARG A 83 -12.66 -35.06 6.65
C ARG A 83 -11.82 -36.28 6.93
N LYS A 84 -12.13 -37.35 6.18
CA LYS A 84 -11.37 -38.59 6.24
C LYS A 84 -9.93 -38.33 5.77
N ILE A 85 -8.98 -38.70 6.61
CA ILE A 85 -7.57 -38.73 6.26
C ILE A 85 -7.30 -39.95 5.38
N LEU A 86 -6.57 -39.71 4.29
CA LEU A 86 -6.08 -40.75 3.39
C LEU A 86 -4.56 -40.76 3.45
N GLN A 87 -3.96 -41.95 3.45
CA GLN A 87 -2.53 -42.07 3.24
C GLN A 87 -2.20 -41.66 1.81
N ALA A 88 -1.25 -40.74 1.65
CA ALA A 88 -0.78 -40.28 0.35
C ALA A 88 0.45 -41.10 -0.08
N THR A 89 0.56 -41.37 -1.38
CA THR A 89 1.79 -41.94 -1.94
C THR A 89 2.77 -40.81 -2.30
N VAL A 90 4.08 -41.07 -2.19
CA VAL A 90 5.14 -40.09 -2.53
C VAL A 90 4.95 -39.53 -3.95
N ASN A 91 4.53 -40.36 -4.88
CA ASN A 91 4.35 -39.99 -6.29
C ASN A 91 3.17 -39.03 -6.54
N GLU A 92 2.23 -38.89 -5.59
CA GLU A 92 1.11 -37.96 -5.76
C GLU A 92 1.53 -36.50 -5.69
N ASN A 93 2.50 -36.17 -4.84
CA ASN A 93 3.08 -34.83 -4.75
C ASN A 93 4.53 -34.93 -4.23
N PRO A 94 5.48 -35.27 -5.12
CA PRO A 94 6.88 -35.49 -4.73
C PRO A 94 7.52 -34.26 -4.11
N ASP A 95 7.19 -33.07 -4.60
CA ASP A 95 7.78 -31.82 -4.12
C ASP A 95 7.39 -31.55 -2.67
N VAL A 96 6.11 -31.70 -2.33
CA VAL A 96 5.63 -31.57 -0.95
C VAL A 96 6.21 -32.66 -0.06
N TYR A 97 6.24 -33.92 -0.51
CA TYR A 97 6.82 -35.01 0.28
C TYR A 97 8.29 -34.75 0.58
N ASN A 98 9.10 -34.42 -0.44
CA ASN A 98 10.53 -34.18 -0.29
C ASN A 98 10.80 -32.97 0.62
N SER A 99 10.00 -31.90 0.49
CA SER A 99 10.10 -30.72 1.36
C SER A 99 9.81 -31.05 2.83
N LEU A 100 8.80 -31.88 3.12
CA LEU A 100 8.45 -32.27 4.48
C LEU A 100 9.40 -33.32 5.05
N PHE A 101 9.71 -34.36 4.28
CA PHE A 101 10.61 -35.45 4.69
C PHE A 101 12.03 -34.94 4.94
N GLY A 102 12.53 -34.04 4.07
CA GLY A 102 13.86 -33.46 4.18
C GLY A 102 14.12 -32.66 5.46
N ARG A 103 13.07 -32.28 6.19
CA ARG A 103 13.16 -31.61 7.51
C ARG A 103 13.63 -32.53 8.61
N PHE A 104 13.50 -33.85 8.47
CA PHE A 104 13.77 -34.79 9.56
C PHE A 104 15.06 -35.54 9.31
N THR A 105 15.95 -35.56 10.30
CA THR A 105 17.16 -36.38 10.23
C THR A 105 16.88 -37.76 10.81
N THR A 106 16.95 -38.80 9.99
CA THR A 106 16.74 -40.18 10.43
C THR A 106 18.04 -40.71 11.07
N GLY A 107 18.41 -40.16 12.24
CA GLY A 107 19.48 -40.68 13.09
C GLY A 107 19.03 -41.91 13.91
N ASN A 108 19.76 -42.23 14.98
CA ASN A 108 19.60 -43.41 15.86
C ASN A 108 18.22 -43.62 16.55
N ILE A 109 17.18 -42.86 16.17
CA ILE A 109 15.82 -42.93 16.74
C ILE A 109 14.90 -43.55 15.69
N THR A 110 14.14 -44.59 16.07
CA THR A 110 13.13 -45.19 15.20
C THR A 110 11.86 -44.35 15.28
N LEU A 111 11.73 -43.36 14.39
CA LEU A 111 10.53 -42.52 14.28
C LEU A 111 9.50 -43.17 13.37
N ARG A 112 8.22 -43.13 13.77
CA ARG A 112 7.10 -43.43 12.90
C ARG A 112 6.70 -42.18 12.14
N THR A 113 6.44 -42.35 10.85
CA THR A 113 6.08 -41.24 9.98
C THR A 113 4.82 -41.55 9.19
N PHE A 114 3.97 -40.55 8.99
CA PHE A 114 2.77 -40.68 8.17
C PHE A 114 2.68 -39.51 7.19
N PHE A 115 2.70 -39.83 5.89
CA PHE A 115 2.38 -38.87 4.84
C PHE A 115 0.91 -39.03 4.45
N GLY A 116 0.13 -37.98 4.69
CA GLY A 116 -1.32 -38.00 4.54
C GLY A 116 -1.85 -36.86 3.70
N LYS A 117 -3.10 -37.00 3.31
CA LYS A 117 -3.88 -35.91 2.74
C LYS A 117 -5.32 -35.89 3.22
N ILE A 118 -5.93 -34.72 3.16
CA ILE A 118 -7.38 -34.55 3.20
C ILE A 118 -7.83 -33.89 1.89
N THR A 119 -8.98 -34.30 1.38
CA THR A 119 -9.59 -33.68 0.20
C THR A 119 -10.76 -32.81 0.62
N ILE A 120 -10.62 -31.52 0.40
CA ILE A 120 -11.68 -30.53 0.61
C ILE A 120 -12.52 -30.48 -0.68
N PRO A 121 -13.84 -30.68 -0.60
CA PRO A 121 -14.70 -30.68 -1.78
C PRO A 121 -14.79 -29.27 -2.39
N PRO A 122 -15.27 -29.16 -3.65
CA PRO A 122 -15.45 -27.87 -4.29
C PRO A 122 -16.36 -26.96 -3.46
N GLN A 123 -16.04 -25.67 -3.46
CA GLN A 123 -16.79 -24.62 -2.78
C GLN A 123 -17.33 -23.62 -3.81
N PRO A 124 -18.44 -22.92 -3.55
CA PRO A 124 -18.91 -21.89 -4.48
C PRO A 124 -17.95 -20.68 -4.50
N ALA A 125 -17.94 -19.93 -5.60
CA ALA A 125 -17.26 -18.64 -5.65
C ALA A 125 -17.74 -17.73 -4.50
N GLY A 126 -16.83 -16.96 -3.93
CA GLY A 126 -17.09 -16.18 -2.73
C GLY A 126 -17.05 -16.97 -1.42
N SER A 127 -16.26 -18.05 -1.40
CA SER A 127 -15.99 -18.82 -0.18
C SER A 127 -14.58 -18.56 0.33
N LYS A 128 -14.44 -18.36 1.64
CA LYS A 128 -13.19 -18.47 2.38
C LYS A 128 -13.14 -19.83 3.07
N VAL A 129 -12.07 -20.57 2.84
CA VAL A 129 -11.88 -21.91 3.39
C VAL A 129 -10.66 -21.93 4.30
N GLU A 130 -10.83 -22.42 5.51
CA GLU A 130 -9.75 -22.66 6.46
C GLU A 130 -9.66 -24.16 6.77
N PHE A 131 -8.46 -24.69 6.97
CA PHE A 131 -8.25 -26.12 7.24
C PHE A 131 -7.07 -26.40 8.18
N LYS A 132 -7.13 -27.52 8.89
CA LYS A 132 -6.09 -27.97 9.82
C LYS A 132 -6.12 -29.48 10.04
N ILE A 133 -5.02 -30.02 10.57
CA ILE A 133 -4.89 -31.42 11.00
C ILE A 133 -4.67 -31.45 12.51
N VAL A 134 -5.34 -32.39 13.18
CA VAL A 134 -5.20 -32.64 14.62
C VAL A 134 -4.79 -34.09 14.81
N VAL A 135 -3.70 -34.30 15.55
CA VAL A 135 -3.15 -35.63 15.84
C VAL A 135 -3.18 -35.85 17.35
N LYS A 136 -3.62 -37.04 17.75
CA LYS A 136 -3.55 -37.52 19.13
C LYS A 136 -2.74 -38.82 19.18
N ASP A 137 -1.70 -38.85 20.01
CA ASP A 137 -0.91 -40.05 20.24
C ASP A 137 -1.57 -40.99 21.28
N VAL A 138 -0.96 -42.16 21.50
CA VAL A 138 -1.44 -43.16 22.48
C VAL A 138 -1.29 -42.74 23.94
N GLU A 139 -0.41 -41.78 24.24
CA GLU A 139 -0.21 -41.22 25.58
C GLU A 139 -1.21 -40.09 25.89
N GLY A 140 -1.90 -39.61 24.86
CA GLY A 140 -2.96 -38.62 24.95
C GLY A 140 -2.54 -37.19 24.64
N HIS A 141 -1.31 -36.95 24.19
CA HIS A 141 -0.91 -35.63 23.69
C HIS A 141 -1.68 -35.28 22.42
N VAL A 142 -2.06 -34.00 22.29
CA VAL A 142 -2.81 -33.49 21.14
C VAL A 142 -2.02 -32.35 20.51
N THR A 143 -1.70 -32.49 19.23
CA THR A 143 -0.99 -31.47 18.44
C THR A 143 -1.84 -31.05 17.25
N GLU A 144 -1.87 -29.74 16.99
CA GLU A 144 -2.50 -29.16 15.79
C GLU A 144 -1.44 -28.67 14.79
N SER A 145 -1.73 -28.79 13.50
CA SER A 145 -0.88 -28.27 12.42
C SER A 145 -0.93 -26.75 12.30
N GLN A 146 -0.17 -26.17 11.36
CA GLN A 146 -0.48 -24.83 10.85
C GLN A 146 -1.93 -24.77 10.37
N HIS A 147 -2.56 -23.60 10.42
CA HIS A 147 -3.82 -23.37 9.74
C HIS A 147 -3.54 -23.02 8.28
N GLY A 148 -4.19 -23.73 7.37
CA GLY A 148 -4.22 -23.36 5.96
C GLY A 148 -5.44 -22.50 5.62
N ILE A 149 -5.33 -21.67 4.59
CA ILE A 149 -6.40 -20.80 4.11
C ILE A 149 -6.40 -20.69 2.58
N TYR A 150 -7.58 -20.58 1.98
CA TYR A 150 -7.73 -20.13 0.59
C TYR A 150 -9.12 -19.53 0.34
N PHE A 151 -9.25 -18.84 -0.78
CA PHE A 151 -10.49 -18.28 -1.29
C PHE A 151 -10.92 -19.01 -2.54
N THR A 152 -12.22 -19.07 -2.76
CA THR A 152 -12.78 -19.56 -4.02
C THR A 152 -13.22 -18.37 -4.85
N SER A 153 -12.62 -18.20 -6.02
CA SER A 153 -12.85 -17.04 -6.88
C SER A 153 -13.65 -17.38 -8.14
N ASN A 154 -14.31 -16.39 -8.73
CA ASN A 154 -15.04 -16.56 -9.98
C ASN A 154 -14.06 -16.55 -11.17
N PRO A 155 -13.79 -17.69 -11.84
CA PRO A 155 -12.77 -17.77 -12.87
C PRO A 155 -13.12 -16.96 -14.13
N GLU A 156 -14.41 -16.73 -14.39
CA GLU A 156 -14.93 -15.93 -15.51
C GLU A 156 -14.89 -14.42 -15.24
N GLY A 157 -14.66 -14.04 -13.98
CA GLY A 157 -14.53 -12.65 -13.58
C GLY A 157 -13.25 -12.00 -14.08
N LYS A 158 -13.20 -10.67 -14.07
CA LYS A 158 -11.95 -9.95 -14.34
C LYS A 158 -10.88 -10.36 -13.34
N LYS A 159 -9.64 -10.42 -13.82
CA LYS A 159 -8.48 -10.74 -12.98
C LYS A 159 -8.09 -9.57 -12.11
N VAL A 160 -8.18 -9.75 -10.80
CA VAL A 160 -7.80 -8.76 -9.79
C VAL A 160 -6.70 -9.36 -8.92
N LEU A 161 -5.52 -8.76 -8.95
CA LEU A 161 -4.42 -9.16 -8.07
C LEU A 161 -4.46 -8.31 -6.81
N ILE A 162 -4.38 -8.93 -5.64
CA ILE A 162 -4.38 -8.29 -4.35
C ILE A 162 -3.03 -8.56 -3.70
N VAL A 163 -2.29 -7.51 -3.36
CA VAL A 163 -1.08 -7.58 -2.55
C VAL A 163 -1.49 -7.27 -1.13
N ASP A 164 -1.61 -8.32 -0.32
CA ASP A 164 -2.09 -8.23 1.06
C ASP A 164 -1.40 -9.27 1.96
N PRO A 165 -0.37 -8.86 2.71
CA PRO A 165 0.32 -9.73 3.65
C PRO A 165 -0.53 -10.06 4.90
N ASN A 166 -1.57 -9.28 5.21
CA ASN A 166 -2.37 -9.45 6.42
C ASN A 166 -3.11 -10.79 6.44
N VAL A 167 -3.53 -11.33 5.29
CA VAL A 167 -4.21 -12.64 5.22
C VAL A 167 -3.36 -13.76 5.81
N LYS A 168 -2.10 -13.88 5.35
CA LYS A 168 -1.16 -14.90 5.84
C LYS A 168 -0.76 -14.61 7.28
N THR A 169 -0.44 -13.36 7.61
CA THR A 169 -0.04 -12.94 8.97
C THR A 169 -1.12 -13.23 10.01
N ARG A 170 -2.37 -12.83 9.75
CA ARG A 170 -3.50 -13.08 10.65
C ARG A 170 -3.74 -14.58 10.84
N THR A 171 -3.70 -15.36 9.77
CA THR A 171 -3.88 -16.82 9.83
C THR A 171 -2.84 -17.47 10.75
N ASN A 172 -1.58 -17.06 10.62
CA ASN A 172 -0.50 -17.55 11.48
C ASN A 172 -0.62 -17.03 12.92
N LEU A 173 -1.03 -15.77 13.12
CA LEU A 173 -1.22 -15.17 14.44
C LEU A 173 -2.30 -15.91 15.24
N LEU A 174 -3.42 -16.26 14.61
CA LEU A 174 -4.49 -17.03 15.24
C LEU A 174 -4.06 -18.44 15.65
N ASN A 175 -3.00 -18.97 15.05
CA ASN A 175 -2.45 -20.29 15.32
C ASN A 175 -1.09 -20.25 16.04
N LEU A 176 -0.61 -19.07 16.43
CA LEU A 176 0.76 -18.85 16.90
C LEU A 176 1.09 -19.67 18.15
N ASN A 177 0.15 -19.75 19.09
CA ASN A 177 0.32 -20.52 20.32
C ASN A 177 0.48 -22.01 20.05
N ASN A 178 -0.32 -22.58 19.13
CA ASN A 178 -0.22 -23.99 18.77
C ASN A 178 1.13 -24.30 18.10
N ILE A 179 1.56 -23.46 17.14
CA ILE A 179 2.86 -23.62 16.46
C ILE A 179 4.01 -23.53 17.48
N SER A 180 3.95 -22.53 18.37
CA SER A 180 4.98 -22.32 19.41
C SER A 180 5.04 -23.49 20.39
N GLN A 181 3.89 -24.00 20.84
CA GLN A 181 3.82 -25.15 21.73
C GLN A 181 4.37 -26.40 21.08
N MET A 182 3.99 -26.69 19.83
CA MET A 182 4.53 -27.82 19.07
C MET A 182 6.07 -27.74 19.00
N LEU A 183 6.63 -26.60 18.58
CA LEU A 183 8.09 -26.44 18.47
C LEU A 183 8.78 -26.63 19.83
N ASN A 184 8.29 -25.97 20.88
CA ASN A 184 8.89 -26.04 22.22
C ASN A 184 8.89 -27.46 22.80
N LEU A 185 7.80 -28.20 22.63
CA LEU A 185 7.70 -29.55 23.19
C LEU A 185 8.49 -30.59 22.40
N THR A 186 8.78 -30.33 21.12
CA THR A 186 9.37 -31.32 20.21
C THR A 186 10.86 -31.09 19.95
N LYS A 187 11.37 -29.88 20.13
CA LYS A 187 12.76 -29.50 19.79
C LYS A 187 13.83 -30.31 20.51
N GLU A 188 13.58 -30.72 21.76
CA GLU A 188 14.51 -31.57 22.53
C GLU A 188 14.32 -33.07 22.27
N HIS A 189 13.17 -33.47 21.70
CA HIS A 189 12.78 -34.88 21.52
C HIS A 189 13.07 -35.39 20.09
N TYR A 190 12.97 -34.52 19.09
CA TYR A 190 13.04 -34.91 17.68
C TYR A 190 14.16 -34.18 16.94
N PRO A 191 14.99 -34.88 16.15
CA PRO A 191 16.05 -34.26 15.39
C PRO A 191 15.53 -33.76 14.02
N TYR A 192 15.12 -32.49 13.94
CA TYR A 192 14.56 -31.85 12.74
C TYR A 192 15.14 -30.45 12.44
N ASP A 193 14.83 -29.94 11.25
CA ASP A 193 14.93 -28.53 10.84
C ASP A 193 13.52 -27.96 10.59
N MET A 194 13.09 -27.06 11.46
CA MET A 194 11.84 -26.28 11.33
C MET A 194 12.13 -24.78 11.40
N SER A 195 13.30 -24.37 10.92
CA SER A 195 13.77 -22.98 10.98
C SER A 195 12.80 -21.99 10.33
N ASP A 196 12.04 -22.41 9.32
CA ASP A 196 10.96 -21.61 8.70
C ASP A 196 9.81 -21.32 9.66
N LEU A 197 9.34 -22.32 10.42
CA LEU A 197 8.30 -22.15 11.44
C LEU A 197 8.82 -21.40 12.66
N GLU A 198 10.06 -21.66 13.08
CA GLU A 198 10.72 -20.92 14.15
C GLU A 198 10.80 -19.44 13.80
N LYS A 199 11.18 -19.11 12.56
CA LYS A 199 11.18 -17.73 12.06
C LYS A 199 9.79 -17.10 12.06
N ILE A 200 8.75 -17.84 11.64
CA ILE A 200 7.36 -17.35 11.73
C ILE A 200 7.00 -17.02 13.19
N VAL A 201 7.37 -17.89 14.14
CA VAL A 201 7.11 -17.63 15.56
C VAL A 201 7.88 -16.40 16.04
N GLU A 202 9.16 -16.28 15.73
CA GLU A 202 10.00 -15.14 16.09
C GLU A 202 9.44 -13.83 15.53
N ASP A 203 9.07 -13.81 14.25
CA ASP A 203 8.55 -12.62 13.55
C ASP A 203 7.19 -12.17 14.09
N LEU A 204 6.34 -13.12 14.51
CA LEU A 204 4.97 -12.84 14.96
C LEU A 204 4.82 -12.71 16.47
N LYS A 205 5.78 -13.21 17.27
CA LYS A 205 5.70 -13.11 18.74
C LYS A 205 5.49 -11.67 19.24
N PRO A 206 6.14 -10.64 18.67
CA PRO A 206 5.87 -9.24 19.04
C PRO A 206 4.44 -8.77 18.74
N MET A 207 3.71 -9.45 17.83
CA MET A 207 2.36 -9.09 17.38
C MET A 207 1.23 -9.74 18.19
N GLU A 208 1.55 -10.75 19.02
CA GLU A 208 0.57 -11.61 19.72
C GLU A 208 -0.50 -10.81 20.50
N ASN A 209 -0.10 -9.69 21.12
CA ASN A 209 -0.97 -8.85 21.93
C ASN A 209 -1.64 -7.70 21.16
N TYR A 210 -1.47 -7.64 19.84
CA TYR A 210 -1.88 -6.52 18.99
C TYR A 210 -2.78 -6.96 17.82
N SER A 211 -3.52 -8.05 18.00
CA SER A 211 -4.39 -8.66 16.97
C SER A 211 -5.44 -7.71 16.39
N LEU A 212 -5.80 -6.64 17.09
CA LEU A 212 -6.71 -5.59 16.59
C LEU A 212 -6.14 -4.77 15.42
N LEU A 213 -4.80 -4.72 15.27
CA LEU A 213 -4.15 -4.11 14.10
C LEU A 213 -4.16 -5.02 12.86
N PHE A 214 -4.56 -6.28 13.02
CA PHE A 214 -4.62 -7.29 11.96
C PHE A 214 -6.06 -7.79 11.81
N PRO A 215 -6.99 -6.92 11.37
CA PRO A 215 -8.39 -7.30 11.22
C PRO A 215 -8.57 -8.38 10.17
N GLU A 216 -9.73 -9.02 10.18
CA GLU A 216 -10.09 -9.96 9.14
C GLU A 216 -10.38 -9.22 7.84
N HIS A 217 -9.80 -9.68 6.72
CA HIS A 217 -10.08 -9.13 5.41
C HIS A 217 -11.00 -10.09 4.64
N HIS A 218 -12.10 -9.57 4.12
CA HIS A 218 -13.22 -10.34 3.57
C HIS A 218 -13.14 -10.50 2.05
N TRP A 219 -11.96 -10.85 1.53
CA TRP A 219 -11.72 -10.98 0.08
C TRP A 219 -12.63 -11.99 -0.62
N GLU A 220 -13.25 -12.91 0.12
CA GLU A 220 -14.32 -13.77 -0.40
C GLU A 220 -15.44 -12.96 -1.06
N LEU A 221 -15.81 -11.79 -0.52
CA LEU A 221 -16.88 -10.97 -1.08
C LEU A 221 -16.51 -10.40 -2.47
N LEU A 222 -15.22 -10.16 -2.72
CA LEU A 222 -14.73 -9.78 -4.05
C LEU A 222 -14.60 -11.01 -4.96
N GLY A 223 -14.16 -12.14 -4.41
CA GLY A 223 -14.02 -13.42 -5.10
C GLY A 223 -15.33 -13.98 -5.64
N GLU A 224 -16.49 -13.57 -5.11
CA GLU A 224 -17.80 -13.91 -5.69
C GLU A 224 -17.94 -13.40 -7.14
N LYS A 225 -17.42 -12.20 -7.42
CA LYS A 225 -17.58 -11.52 -8.71
C LYS A 225 -16.34 -11.66 -9.61
N TYR A 226 -15.15 -11.66 -9.01
CA TYR A 226 -13.89 -11.52 -9.72
C TYR A 226 -13.00 -12.76 -9.60
N ASN A 227 -12.11 -12.91 -10.58
CA ASN A 227 -11.03 -13.88 -10.51
C ASN A 227 -9.90 -13.23 -9.68
N ILE A 228 -9.90 -13.50 -8.38
CA ILE A 228 -8.93 -12.89 -7.46
C ILE A 228 -7.72 -13.79 -7.25
N GLY A 229 -6.54 -13.18 -7.23
CA GLY A 229 -5.32 -13.77 -6.70
C GLY A 229 -4.78 -12.91 -5.56
N ILE A 230 -4.35 -13.52 -4.46
CA ILE A 230 -3.81 -12.82 -3.29
C ILE A 230 -2.36 -13.26 -3.06
N VAL A 231 -1.46 -12.28 -2.91
CA VAL A 231 -0.01 -12.51 -2.79
C VAL A 231 0.62 -11.63 -1.71
N GLY A 232 1.79 -12.04 -1.24
CA GLY A 232 2.67 -11.18 -0.46
C GLY A 232 3.41 -10.14 -1.32
N PRO A 233 4.02 -9.11 -0.71
CA PRO A 233 4.82 -8.10 -1.41
C PRO A 233 5.97 -8.68 -2.24
N ASP A 234 6.60 -9.75 -1.76
CA ASP A 234 7.72 -10.46 -2.40
C ASP A 234 7.31 -11.25 -3.65
N GLU A 235 6.03 -11.57 -3.79
CA GLU A 235 5.47 -12.35 -4.89
C GLU A 235 4.89 -11.45 -6.02
N LEU A 236 4.89 -10.12 -5.86
CA LEU A 236 4.21 -9.19 -6.77
C LEU A 236 4.70 -9.31 -8.22
N GLU A 237 6.00 -9.23 -8.46
CA GLU A 237 6.55 -9.16 -9.81
C GLU A 237 6.27 -10.44 -10.62
N ASP A 238 6.39 -11.61 -9.98
CA ASP A 238 6.06 -12.88 -10.60
C ASP A 238 4.56 -13.01 -10.84
N ALA A 239 3.74 -12.54 -9.90
CA ALA A 239 2.30 -12.51 -10.06
C ALA A 239 1.84 -11.60 -11.21
N LEU A 240 2.49 -10.45 -11.44
CA LEU A 240 2.18 -9.59 -12.59
C LEU A 240 2.39 -10.34 -13.92
N LYS A 241 3.50 -11.10 -14.04
CA LYS A 241 3.85 -11.87 -15.24
C LYS A 241 2.92 -13.07 -15.46
N ASP A 242 2.67 -13.82 -14.39
CA ASP A 242 1.95 -15.10 -14.45
C ASP A 242 0.43 -14.91 -14.44
N PHE A 243 -0.08 -14.13 -13.48
CA PHE A 243 -1.50 -13.94 -13.27
C PHE A 243 -2.09 -12.99 -14.31
N LYS A 244 -1.33 -11.96 -14.73
CA LYS A 244 -1.72 -10.92 -15.69
C LYS A 244 -3.01 -10.21 -15.29
N PRO A 245 -3.01 -9.51 -14.13
CA PRO A 245 -4.20 -8.83 -13.64
C PRO A 245 -4.61 -7.65 -14.52
N LYS A 246 -5.92 -7.35 -14.51
CA LYS A 246 -6.44 -6.09 -15.05
C LYS A 246 -6.46 -4.97 -14.02
N VAL A 247 -6.61 -5.32 -12.74
CA VAL A 247 -6.57 -4.39 -11.61
C VAL A 247 -5.65 -4.95 -10.54
N VAL A 248 -4.82 -4.10 -9.95
CA VAL A 248 -4.00 -4.43 -8.77
C VAL A 248 -4.50 -3.63 -7.58
N ILE A 249 -4.75 -4.33 -6.47
CA ILE A 249 -5.10 -3.75 -5.17
C ILE A 249 -3.90 -3.90 -4.24
N LEU A 250 -3.36 -2.80 -3.74
CA LEU A 250 -2.36 -2.80 -2.67
C LEU A 250 -3.08 -2.50 -1.35
N SER A 251 -3.00 -3.43 -0.40
CA SER A 251 -3.73 -3.34 0.87
C SER A 251 -2.81 -3.55 2.05
N ASN A 252 -2.96 -2.66 3.05
CA ASN A 252 -2.45 -2.85 4.40
C ASN A 252 -0.91 -3.03 4.49
N LEU A 253 -0.13 -2.31 3.66
CA LEU A 253 1.35 -2.42 3.62
C LEU A 253 2.10 -1.50 4.62
N TRP A 254 1.58 -1.34 5.84
CA TRP A 254 2.12 -0.37 6.83
C TRP A 254 3.33 -0.86 7.63
N LEU A 255 3.61 -2.17 7.65
CA LEU A 255 4.82 -2.68 8.31
C LEU A 255 6.03 -2.55 7.38
N LYS A 256 7.20 -2.28 7.97
CA LYS A 256 8.46 -2.15 7.22
C LYS A 256 8.75 -3.40 6.37
N GLU A 257 8.50 -4.59 6.92
CA GLU A 257 8.74 -5.85 6.22
C GLU A 257 7.75 -6.09 5.07
N TRP A 258 6.70 -5.28 4.96
CA TRP A 258 5.70 -5.34 3.91
C TRP A 258 5.90 -4.28 2.81
N GLU A 259 6.93 -3.46 2.96
CA GLU A 259 7.26 -2.40 2.01
C GLU A 259 7.70 -2.98 0.66
N LEU A 260 7.11 -2.48 -0.42
CA LEU A 260 7.54 -2.79 -1.78
C LEU A 260 8.89 -2.13 -2.06
N SER A 261 9.76 -2.84 -2.78
CA SER A 261 10.98 -2.25 -3.30
C SER A 261 10.65 -1.18 -4.35
N GLN A 262 11.55 -0.23 -4.58
CA GLN A 262 11.31 0.76 -5.64
C GLN A 262 11.25 0.12 -7.04
N GLU A 263 12.04 -0.94 -7.27
CA GLU A 263 11.97 -1.71 -8.51
C GLU A 263 10.60 -2.37 -8.71
N SER A 264 10.00 -2.86 -7.63
CA SER A 264 8.67 -3.49 -7.67
C SER A 264 7.55 -2.47 -7.87
N ILE A 265 7.65 -1.27 -7.27
CA ILE A 265 6.71 -0.15 -7.53
C ILE A 265 6.80 0.27 -8.99
N LYS A 266 8.02 0.49 -9.50
CA LYS A 266 8.24 0.85 -10.90
C LYS A 266 7.68 -0.23 -11.83
N SER A 267 7.99 -1.50 -11.58
CA SER A 267 7.48 -2.63 -12.38
C SER A 267 5.96 -2.72 -12.36
N LEU A 268 5.32 -2.43 -11.23
CA LEU A 268 3.86 -2.35 -11.13
C LEU A 268 3.30 -1.21 -11.99
N LEU A 269 3.83 0.01 -11.86
CA LEU A 269 3.33 1.18 -12.60
C LEU A 269 3.55 1.01 -14.11
N ASP A 270 4.71 0.51 -14.52
CA ASP A 270 5.01 0.22 -15.93
C ASP A 270 4.04 -0.84 -16.47
N TYR A 271 3.84 -1.95 -15.75
CA TYR A 271 2.87 -2.98 -16.13
C TYR A 271 1.46 -2.41 -16.29
N LEU A 272 1.01 -1.58 -15.35
CA LEU A 272 -0.35 -1.01 -15.40
C LEU A 272 -0.51 -0.05 -16.58
N ARG A 273 0.48 0.80 -16.88
CA ARG A 273 0.45 1.69 -18.06
C ARG A 273 0.39 0.90 -19.37
N GLU A 274 1.29 -0.07 -19.53
CA GLU A 274 1.37 -0.92 -20.72
C GLU A 274 0.07 -1.70 -20.98
N ASN A 275 -0.63 -2.09 -19.91
CA ASN A 275 -1.86 -2.89 -19.98
C ASN A 275 -3.15 -2.08 -19.78
N ASN A 276 -3.05 -0.74 -19.68
CA ASN A 276 -4.16 0.16 -19.32
C ASN A 276 -4.93 -0.36 -18.09
N GLY A 277 -4.19 -0.84 -17.09
CA GLY A 277 -4.69 -1.47 -15.88
C GLY A 277 -5.13 -0.47 -14.82
N GLY A 278 -5.83 -0.99 -13.80
CA GLY A 278 -6.29 -0.21 -12.66
C GLY A 278 -5.40 -0.37 -11.44
N LEU A 279 -5.24 0.70 -10.65
CA LEU A 279 -4.58 0.67 -9.34
C LEU A 279 -5.59 1.04 -8.25
N ILE A 280 -5.69 0.24 -7.19
CA ILE A 280 -6.41 0.60 -5.98
C ILE A 280 -5.45 0.48 -4.80
N VAL A 281 -5.38 1.51 -3.97
CA VAL A 281 -4.54 1.53 -2.76
C VAL A 281 -5.43 1.77 -1.56
N THR A 282 -5.42 0.88 -0.59
CA THR A 282 -6.24 0.99 0.63
C THR A 282 -5.41 1.39 1.85
N HIS A 283 -6.12 1.62 2.94
CA HIS A 283 -5.62 1.99 4.27
C HIS A 283 -4.31 1.31 4.65
N GLY A 284 -3.42 2.09 5.27
CA GLY A 284 -2.13 1.62 5.77
C GLY A 284 -1.03 1.48 4.72
N THR A 285 -1.37 1.38 3.44
CA THR A 285 -0.36 1.19 2.38
C THR A 285 0.59 2.39 2.25
N LEU A 286 0.07 3.61 2.36
CA LEU A 286 0.88 4.83 2.31
C LEU A 286 1.42 5.27 3.67
N TYR A 287 1.29 4.44 4.71
CA TYR A 287 1.78 4.77 6.04
C TYR A 287 3.29 5.02 6.03
N ASP A 288 3.71 6.10 6.69
CA ASP A 288 5.10 6.37 7.00
C ASP A 288 5.30 6.64 8.49
N GLY A 289 6.52 6.41 8.95
CA GLY A 289 6.88 6.66 10.35
C GLY A 289 8.38 6.73 10.56
N MET A 290 8.79 6.64 11.82
CA MET A 290 10.20 6.57 12.20
C MET A 290 10.41 5.48 13.25
N ALA A 291 11.49 4.73 13.09
CA ALA A 291 11.87 3.62 13.96
C ALA A 291 13.36 3.71 14.36
N SER A 292 13.73 3.08 15.48
CA SER A 292 15.11 3.10 16.01
C SER A 292 15.83 1.79 15.70
N MET A 293 16.47 1.71 14.54
CA MET A 293 17.12 0.49 14.07
C MET A 293 18.63 0.57 14.27
N ASP A 294 19.19 -0.41 14.96
CA ASP A 294 20.63 -0.51 15.27
C ASP A 294 21.18 0.75 15.97
N GLY A 295 20.36 1.38 16.83
CA GLY A 295 20.69 2.63 17.51
C GLY A 295 20.61 3.89 16.63
N SER A 296 20.19 3.76 15.37
CA SER A 296 19.96 4.87 14.44
C SER A 296 18.48 5.09 14.16
N LEU A 297 18.03 6.35 14.20
CA LEU A 297 16.67 6.70 13.77
C LEU A 297 16.59 6.64 12.24
N ARG A 298 15.57 5.95 11.73
CA ARG A 298 15.32 5.80 10.29
C ARG A 298 13.85 5.99 10.00
N LEU A 299 13.56 6.64 8.87
CA LEU A 299 12.21 6.66 8.33
C LEU A 299 11.83 5.27 7.80
N VAL A 300 10.56 4.90 7.92
CA VAL A 300 10.00 3.63 7.47
C VAL A 300 8.75 3.88 6.62
N GLY A 301 8.49 3.04 5.62
CA GLY A 301 7.33 3.15 4.73
C GLY A 301 7.41 4.28 3.69
N THR A 302 8.53 4.99 3.63
CA THR A 302 8.66 6.18 2.77
C THR A 302 8.76 5.86 1.29
N ARG A 303 9.09 4.61 0.90
CA ARG A 303 9.24 4.26 -0.52
C ARG A 303 7.91 4.27 -1.27
N HIS A 304 6.81 3.91 -0.61
CA HIS A 304 5.48 3.96 -1.20
C HIS A 304 5.07 5.40 -1.52
N ILE A 305 5.40 6.34 -0.63
CA ILE A 305 5.13 7.76 -0.83
C ILE A 305 6.07 8.37 -1.87
N GLY A 306 7.35 7.99 -1.84
CA GLY A 306 8.38 8.58 -2.68
C GLY A 306 8.94 9.90 -2.15
N ASN A 307 9.91 10.46 -2.86
CA ASN A 307 10.61 11.71 -2.57
C ASN A 307 11.01 12.40 -3.89
N PHE A 308 11.99 13.30 -3.91
CA PHE A 308 12.40 13.96 -5.16
C PHE A 308 13.11 13.02 -6.15
N ASP A 309 13.75 11.95 -5.69
CA ASP A 309 14.49 11.02 -6.56
C ASP A 309 13.58 10.12 -7.40
N ASN A 310 12.39 9.81 -6.89
CA ASN A 310 11.41 8.91 -7.52
C ASN A 310 10.02 9.54 -7.59
N PHE A 311 9.97 10.86 -7.73
CA PHE A 311 8.76 11.68 -7.60
C PHE A 311 7.61 11.16 -8.48
N ASP A 312 7.88 10.84 -9.76
CA ASP A 312 6.89 10.35 -10.73
C ASP A 312 6.74 8.82 -10.75
N GLU A 313 7.60 8.11 -10.01
CA GLU A 313 7.67 6.65 -9.91
C GLU A 313 7.22 6.16 -8.51
N SER A 314 6.35 6.94 -7.84
CA SER A 314 5.82 6.62 -6.52
C SER A 314 4.32 6.28 -6.56
N LEU A 315 3.85 5.50 -5.57
CA LEU A 315 2.42 5.20 -5.45
C LEU A 315 1.63 6.47 -5.13
N ALA A 316 2.16 7.37 -4.30
CA ALA A 316 1.50 8.64 -4.01
C ALA A 316 1.27 9.46 -5.28
N SER A 317 2.26 9.58 -6.17
CA SER A 317 2.07 10.29 -7.45
C SER A 317 1.14 9.57 -8.41
N ALA A 318 1.17 8.24 -8.46
CA ALA A 318 0.21 7.44 -9.22
C ALA A 318 -1.24 7.69 -8.75
N LEU A 319 -1.45 7.95 -7.45
CA LEU A 319 -2.75 8.28 -6.85
C LEU A 319 -3.09 9.78 -6.91
N GLY A 320 -2.19 10.62 -7.43
CA GLY A 320 -2.36 12.07 -7.48
C GLY A 320 -2.13 12.79 -6.14
N LEU A 321 -1.53 12.11 -5.18
CA LEU A 321 -1.16 12.63 -3.88
C LEU A 321 0.21 13.33 -3.90
N TYR A 322 0.40 14.24 -4.84
CA TYR A 322 1.70 14.81 -5.22
C TYR A 322 2.42 15.65 -4.16
N MET A 323 1.72 16.08 -3.10
CA MET A 323 2.37 16.80 -2.00
C MET A 323 2.94 15.86 -0.93
N LEU A 324 2.62 14.56 -0.97
CA LEU A 324 3.22 13.61 -0.03
C LEU A 324 4.72 13.36 -0.30
N PRO A 325 5.18 13.14 -1.54
CA PRO A 325 6.63 13.03 -1.79
C PRO A 325 7.42 14.28 -1.38
N VAL A 326 6.79 15.46 -1.48
CA VAL A 326 7.38 16.72 -1.03
C VAL A 326 7.58 16.74 0.49
N LEU A 327 6.59 16.24 1.24
CA LEU A 327 6.69 16.11 2.70
C LEU A 327 7.76 15.11 3.11
N GLU A 328 7.89 13.99 2.39
CA GLU A 328 8.97 13.04 2.63
C GLU A 328 10.35 13.62 2.34
N GLU A 329 10.49 14.41 1.27
CA GLU A 329 11.73 15.13 1.02
C GLU A 329 12.06 16.12 2.15
N ALA A 330 11.05 16.86 2.65
CA ALA A 330 11.23 17.75 3.79
C ALA A 330 11.63 17.02 5.06
N LYS A 331 11.05 15.85 5.32
CA LYS A 331 11.43 15.02 6.47
C LYS A 331 12.85 14.47 6.31
N ASN A 332 13.25 14.07 5.10
CA ASN A 332 14.62 13.64 4.81
C ASN A 332 15.62 14.77 5.07
N GLU A 333 15.34 15.99 4.59
CA GLU A 333 16.23 17.12 4.80
C GLU A 333 16.28 17.55 6.27
N ALA A 334 15.11 17.64 6.93
CA ALA A 334 15.02 17.88 8.37
C ALA A 334 15.83 16.85 9.17
N LEU A 335 15.84 15.57 8.76
CA LEU A 335 16.65 14.53 9.41
C LEU A 335 18.16 14.79 9.23
N LYS A 336 18.60 15.19 8.02
CA LYS A 336 20.01 15.55 7.75
C LYS A 336 20.46 16.76 8.58
N GLU A 337 19.57 17.73 8.78
CA GLU A 337 19.82 18.94 9.57
C GLU A 337 19.63 18.73 11.09
N GLY A 338 19.24 17.53 11.53
CA GLY A 338 19.04 17.21 12.95
C GLY A 338 17.72 17.71 13.55
N MET A 339 16.77 18.18 12.72
CA MET A 339 15.43 18.63 13.10
C MET A 339 14.48 17.45 13.33
N LEU A 340 14.78 16.60 14.31
CA LEU A 340 14.00 15.40 14.65
C LEU A 340 12.53 15.70 15.01
N SER A 341 12.23 16.94 15.43
CA SER A 341 10.89 17.41 15.72
C SER A 341 9.98 17.37 14.49
N ILE A 342 10.53 17.61 13.30
CA ILE A 342 9.84 17.62 12.01
C ILE A 342 9.93 16.23 11.37
N ALA A 343 11.14 15.67 11.27
CA ALA A 343 11.37 14.38 10.61
C ALA A 343 10.53 13.23 11.18
N GLY A 344 10.24 13.27 12.49
CA GLY A 344 9.43 12.25 13.16
C GLY A 344 7.92 12.38 12.95
N ILE A 345 7.42 13.46 12.32
CA ILE A 345 5.99 13.64 12.04
C ILE A 345 5.64 12.83 10.78
N PRO A 346 4.68 11.89 10.86
CA PRO A 346 4.27 11.12 9.69
C PRO A 346 3.51 11.99 8.69
N SER A 347 3.78 11.81 7.40
CA SER A 347 3.04 12.44 6.30
C SER A 347 1.64 11.84 6.16
N ILE A 348 1.53 10.52 6.38
CA ILE A 348 0.32 9.73 6.47
C ILE A 348 0.32 8.95 7.79
N GLN A 349 -0.54 9.35 8.71
CA GLN A 349 -0.77 8.63 9.96
C GLN A 349 -1.95 7.66 9.82
N SER A 350 -1.66 6.37 9.90
CA SER A 350 -2.67 5.29 9.87
C SER A 350 -3.24 4.96 11.24
N PHE A 351 -4.32 4.16 11.25
CA PHE A 351 -4.98 3.68 12.46
C PHE A 351 -5.59 4.83 13.29
N VAL A 352 -5.98 5.91 12.62
CA VAL A 352 -6.83 6.94 13.21
C VAL A 352 -8.25 6.40 13.24
N THR A 353 -8.97 6.60 14.33
CA THR A 353 -10.35 6.11 14.46
C THR A 353 -11.31 7.17 13.93
N SER A 354 -12.18 6.78 13.01
CA SER A 354 -13.30 7.59 12.54
C SER A 354 -14.61 6.90 12.84
N LYS A 355 -15.65 7.71 13.09
CA LYS A 355 -17.06 7.28 13.23
C LYS A 355 -17.96 8.05 12.27
N GLY A 356 -17.36 8.66 11.24
CA GLY A 356 -18.05 9.49 10.27
C GLY A 356 -18.96 8.69 9.35
N LYS A 357 -19.89 9.40 8.72
CA LYS A 357 -20.70 8.88 7.61
C LYS A 357 -20.07 9.31 6.31
N LEU A 358 -19.62 8.35 5.51
CA LEU A 358 -19.00 8.59 4.21
C LEU A 358 -20.08 8.79 3.15
N GLY A 359 -20.21 10.00 2.63
CA GLY A 359 -21.12 10.30 1.51
C GLY A 359 -20.42 10.16 0.16
N MET A 360 -21.06 9.48 -0.78
CA MET A 360 -20.55 9.36 -2.16
C MET A 360 -20.90 10.64 -2.94
N LYS A 361 -19.89 11.22 -3.60
CA LYS A 361 -20.01 12.46 -4.38
C LYS A 361 -20.12 12.19 -5.88
N ASP A 362 -19.36 11.22 -6.40
CA ASP A 362 -19.39 10.88 -7.82
C ASP A 362 -20.08 9.54 -8.08
N ILE A 363 -21.35 9.62 -8.44
CA ILE A 363 -22.19 8.45 -8.79
C ILE A 363 -21.75 7.75 -10.08
N ARG A 364 -20.90 8.38 -10.90
CA ARG A 364 -20.34 7.78 -12.12
C ARG A 364 -19.23 6.79 -11.80
N ILE A 365 -18.58 6.97 -10.64
CA ILE A 365 -17.51 6.10 -10.14
C ILE A 365 -18.09 5.12 -9.12
N ILE A 366 -18.86 5.60 -8.15
CA ILE A 366 -19.42 4.79 -7.06
C ILE A 366 -20.94 4.86 -7.15
N SER A 367 -21.55 3.80 -7.68
CA SER A 367 -22.98 3.78 -8.03
C SER A 367 -23.81 2.87 -7.14
N SER A 368 -23.16 1.90 -6.48
CA SER A 368 -23.80 0.86 -5.69
C SER A 368 -24.30 1.35 -4.33
N GLN A 369 -23.69 2.41 -3.77
CA GLN A 369 -24.04 2.98 -2.48
C GLN A 369 -24.07 4.51 -2.57
N SER A 370 -24.99 5.15 -1.87
CA SER A 370 -24.98 6.61 -1.67
C SER A 370 -24.18 7.03 -0.44
N GLU A 371 -24.08 6.13 0.55
CA GLU A 371 -23.37 6.37 1.81
C GLU A 371 -22.89 5.07 2.47
N LEU A 372 -21.85 5.18 3.30
CA LEU A 372 -21.42 4.16 4.27
C LEU A 372 -21.42 4.77 5.68
N ASP A 373 -22.04 4.10 6.65
CA ASP A 373 -22.23 4.62 8.01
C ASP A 373 -21.40 3.83 9.04
N TYR A 374 -20.35 4.47 9.56
CA TYR A 374 -19.45 3.90 10.56
C TYR A 374 -19.73 4.36 12.00
N SER A 375 -20.86 5.06 12.25
CA SER A 375 -21.15 5.68 13.55
C SER A 375 -21.16 4.69 14.73
N ASN A 376 -21.55 3.44 14.49
CA ASN A 376 -21.69 2.43 15.55
C ASN A 376 -20.39 1.72 15.92
N LYS A 377 -19.61 1.28 14.92
CA LYS A 377 -18.41 0.44 15.12
C LYS A 377 -17.11 1.22 15.02
N GLY A 378 -17.13 2.36 14.33
CA GLY A 378 -15.93 3.04 13.86
C GLY A 378 -15.19 2.25 12.79
N VAL A 379 -14.18 2.89 12.20
CA VAL A 379 -13.27 2.29 11.23
C VAL A 379 -11.88 2.93 11.36
N TYR A 380 -10.84 2.17 11.05
CA TYR A 380 -9.49 2.71 10.93
C TYR A 380 -9.34 3.44 9.60
N THR A 381 -8.71 4.61 9.66
CA THR A 381 -8.43 5.46 8.52
C THR A 381 -7.05 6.10 8.61
N ASP A 382 -6.68 6.70 7.51
CA ASP A 382 -5.45 7.44 7.29
C ASP A 382 -5.71 8.95 7.37
N PHE A 383 -4.81 9.64 8.06
CA PHE A 383 -4.76 11.09 8.15
C PHE A 383 -3.53 11.61 7.40
N GLY A 384 -3.70 12.68 6.61
CA GLY A 384 -2.64 13.35 5.88
C GLY A 384 -3.10 13.78 4.49
N TRP A 385 -3.96 12.99 3.84
CA TRP A 385 -4.56 13.33 2.53
C TRP A 385 -5.41 14.61 2.55
N GLN A 386 -5.81 15.10 3.73
CA GLN A 386 -6.65 16.29 3.90
C GLN A 386 -6.06 17.57 3.28
N TYR A 387 -4.75 17.64 2.96
CA TYR A 387 -4.19 18.79 2.24
C TYR A 387 -4.88 19.06 0.88
N LEU A 388 -5.55 18.05 0.31
CA LEU A 388 -6.36 18.19 -0.92
C LEU A 388 -7.64 19.01 -0.71
N LEU A 389 -8.13 19.10 0.53
CA LEU A 389 -9.36 19.83 0.83
C LEU A 389 -9.21 21.33 0.49
N PRO A 390 -10.28 21.97 0.00
CA PRO A 390 -10.34 23.43 -0.09
C PRO A 390 -10.13 24.07 1.29
N GLU A 391 -9.54 25.27 1.32
CA GLU A 391 -9.28 26.02 2.57
C GLU A 391 -10.53 26.17 3.45
N LYS A 392 -11.68 26.45 2.82
CA LYS A 392 -12.97 26.48 3.52
C LYS A 392 -13.31 25.14 4.18
N SER A 393 -13.11 24.02 3.48
CA SER A 393 -13.36 22.68 4.04
C SER A 393 -12.39 22.36 5.17
N LEU A 394 -11.13 22.78 5.07
CA LEU A 394 -10.14 22.61 6.14
C LEU A 394 -10.51 23.32 7.43
N SER A 395 -11.02 24.55 7.33
CA SER A 395 -11.51 25.29 8.50
C SER A 395 -12.62 24.54 9.27
N PHE A 396 -13.37 23.66 8.60
CA PHE A 396 -14.35 22.77 9.24
C PHE A 396 -13.75 21.43 9.69
N ALA A 397 -12.76 20.91 8.96
CA ALA A 397 -12.11 19.64 9.25
C ALA A 397 -11.24 19.73 10.52
N GLU A 398 -10.42 20.78 10.65
CA GLU A 398 -9.49 20.97 11.76
C GLU A 398 -10.11 20.77 13.16
N PRO A 399 -11.18 21.49 13.57
CA PRO A 399 -11.74 21.32 14.90
C PRO A 399 -12.34 19.92 15.12
N ARG A 400 -12.91 19.31 14.06
CA ARG A 400 -13.49 17.96 14.14
C ARG A 400 -12.40 16.91 14.36
N ILE A 401 -11.32 16.99 13.58
CA ILE A 401 -10.21 16.04 13.66
C ILE A 401 -9.42 16.21 14.96
N ARG A 402 -9.17 17.46 15.40
CA ARG A 402 -8.55 17.69 16.72
C ARG A 402 -9.38 17.10 17.86
N SER A 403 -10.72 17.11 17.74
CA SER A 403 -11.60 16.49 18.75
C SER A 403 -11.60 14.96 18.74
N SER A 404 -11.21 14.31 17.63
CA SER A 404 -11.14 12.83 17.53
C SER A 404 -9.84 12.22 18.07
N LYS A 405 -8.90 13.06 18.53
CA LYS A 405 -7.62 12.60 19.09
C LYS A 405 -7.80 11.64 20.25
N ASP A 406 -8.75 11.90 21.15
CA ASP A 406 -8.96 11.05 22.32
C ASP A 406 -9.42 9.64 21.94
N SER A 407 -10.30 9.51 20.94
CA SER A 407 -10.72 8.19 20.41
C SER A 407 -9.64 7.47 19.59
N THR A 408 -8.54 8.15 19.27
CA THR A 408 -7.44 7.63 18.46
C THR A 408 -6.22 7.23 19.31
N LYS A 409 -6.12 7.73 20.55
CA LYS A 409 -4.97 7.44 21.44
C LYS A 409 -4.73 5.96 21.65
N GLU A 410 -5.79 5.16 21.80
CA GLU A 410 -5.67 3.73 22.04
C GLU A 410 -5.04 2.99 20.85
N SER A 411 -5.55 3.22 19.64
CA SER A 411 -5.04 2.58 18.42
C SER A 411 -3.61 3.01 18.10
N LEU A 412 -3.29 4.30 18.24
CA LEU A 412 -1.93 4.79 18.04
C LEU A 412 -0.96 4.31 19.13
N SER A 413 -1.42 4.15 20.37
CA SER A 413 -0.62 3.55 21.43
C SER A 413 -0.29 2.09 21.12
N MET A 414 -1.27 1.35 20.57
CA MET A 414 -1.09 -0.03 20.12
C MET A 414 -0.06 -0.14 19.00
N LEU A 415 -0.22 0.66 17.94
CA LEU A 415 0.72 0.75 16.82
C LEU A 415 2.13 1.09 17.30
N SER A 416 2.26 2.11 18.15
CA SER A 416 3.53 2.52 18.74
C SER A 416 4.17 1.40 19.57
N SER A 417 3.38 0.67 20.36
CA SER A 417 3.89 -0.40 21.21
C SER A 417 4.42 -1.56 20.37
N LEU A 418 3.72 -1.90 19.30
CA LEU A 418 4.19 -2.89 18.32
C LEU A 418 5.48 -2.44 17.64
N HIS A 419 5.55 -1.19 17.16
CA HIS A 419 6.77 -0.67 16.54
C HIS A 419 7.95 -0.67 17.51
N LYS A 420 7.72 -0.34 18.78
CA LYS A 420 8.75 -0.42 19.81
C LYS A 420 9.21 -1.87 20.03
N ALA A 421 8.28 -2.83 20.04
CA ALA A 421 8.59 -4.24 20.21
C ALA A 421 9.40 -4.81 19.02
N LYS A 422 9.09 -4.39 17.78
CA LYS A 422 9.79 -4.86 16.58
C LYS A 422 11.07 -4.12 16.24
N PHE A 423 11.07 -2.80 16.42
CA PHE A 423 12.10 -1.93 15.87
C PHE A 423 12.75 -1.05 16.95
N GLY A 424 12.63 -1.40 18.23
CA GLY A 424 13.33 -0.73 19.32
C GLY A 424 12.91 0.71 19.63
N GLY A 425 11.98 1.30 18.88
CA GLY A 425 11.53 2.68 19.06
C GLY A 425 10.21 2.98 18.33
N SER A 426 9.57 4.09 18.70
CA SER A 426 8.32 4.56 18.09
C SER A 426 8.15 6.07 18.23
N THR A 427 7.23 6.64 17.44
CA THR A 427 6.96 8.08 17.39
C THR A 427 5.56 8.45 17.86
N TYR A 428 5.01 7.77 18.87
CA TYR A 428 3.64 7.98 19.37
C TYR A 428 3.22 9.45 19.53
N GLN A 429 4.06 10.28 20.16
CA GLN A 429 3.74 11.69 20.35
C GLN A 429 3.67 12.46 19.03
N LYS A 430 4.49 12.09 18.05
CA LYS A 430 4.45 12.69 16.70
C LYS A 430 3.27 12.18 15.89
N SER A 431 2.88 10.92 16.05
CA SER A 431 1.64 10.38 15.50
C SER A 431 0.40 11.15 15.97
N ILE A 432 0.35 11.50 17.27
CA ILE A 432 -0.73 12.34 17.82
C ILE A 432 -0.62 13.79 17.32
N TYR A 433 0.60 14.33 17.24
CA TYR A 433 0.85 15.69 16.77
C TYR A 433 0.54 15.88 15.29
N ALA A 434 0.65 14.85 14.46
CA ALA A 434 0.24 14.90 13.05
C ALA A 434 -1.22 15.41 12.91
N LEU A 435 -2.11 14.99 13.83
CA LEU A 435 -3.52 15.42 13.86
C LEU A 435 -3.71 16.90 14.24
N ASP A 436 -2.65 17.66 14.55
CA ASP A 436 -2.68 19.13 14.69
C ASP A 436 -2.43 19.88 13.36
N PHE A 437 -2.28 19.15 12.26
CA PHE A 437 -2.04 19.66 10.91
C PHE A 437 -0.66 20.30 10.65
N PRO A 438 0.44 20.00 11.38
CA PRO A 438 1.72 20.69 11.16
C PRO A 438 2.24 20.54 9.72
N LEU A 439 2.17 19.34 9.14
CA LEU A 439 2.64 19.09 7.77
C LEU A 439 1.62 19.50 6.71
N ILE A 440 0.32 19.37 7.00
CA ILE A 440 -0.75 19.80 6.09
C ILE A 440 -0.69 21.32 5.90
N ASP A 441 -0.59 22.07 6.99
CA ASP A 441 -0.41 23.52 6.96
C ASP A 441 0.86 23.89 6.20
N ALA A 442 1.95 23.15 6.42
CA ALA A 442 3.24 23.41 5.81
C ALA A 442 3.19 23.32 4.28
N VAL A 443 2.58 22.25 3.71
CA VAL A 443 2.45 22.16 2.25
C VAL A 443 1.54 23.23 1.66
N GLN A 444 0.52 23.68 2.39
CA GLN A 444 -0.33 24.76 1.92
C GLN A 444 0.41 26.10 1.88
N LYS A 445 1.13 26.40 2.96
CA LYS A 445 1.88 27.65 3.15
C LYS A 445 3.25 27.67 2.45
N SER A 446 3.70 26.53 1.92
CA SER A 446 4.98 26.41 1.22
C SER A 446 5.14 27.42 0.09
N ASN A 447 6.38 27.80 -0.24
CA ASN A 447 6.66 28.69 -1.35
C ASN A 447 7.60 28.01 -2.34
N VAL A 448 7.22 27.99 -3.62
CA VAL A 448 8.08 27.46 -4.69
C VAL A 448 8.80 28.64 -5.32
N MET A 449 10.10 28.77 -5.03
CA MET A 449 11.01 29.74 -5.64
C MET A 449 11.53 29.20 -6.97
N ASP A 450 12.41 29.92 -7.66
CA ASP A 450 12.81 29.55 -9.03
C ASP A 450 13.58 28.22 -9.13
N ASP A 451 14.36 27.86 -8.11
CA ASP A 451 15.24 26.68 -8.09
C ASP A 451 15.07 25.81 -6.83
N LYS A 452 14.16 26.20 -5.94
CA LYS A 452 13.94 25.54 -4.65
C LYS A 452 12.53 25.72 -4.13
N MET A 453 12.19 24.96 -3.10
CA MET A 453 10.94 25.08 -2.37
C MET A 453 11.21 25.26 -0.88
N VAL A 454 10.52 26.22 -0.25
CA VAL A 454 10.62 26.47 1.19
C VAL A 454 9.34 25.99 1.86
N ILE A 455 9.49 25.15 2.90
CA ILE A 455 8.37 24.56 3.63
C ILE A 455 8.40 25.02 5.09
N PRO A 456 7.47 25.89 5.50
CA PRO A 456 7.39 26.35 6.88
C PRO A 456 6.66 25.31 7.75
N VAL A 457 7.37 24.72 8.72
CA VAL A 457 6.79 23.76 9.69
C VAL A 457 6.85 24.38 11.08
N GLY A 458 5.72 24.94 11.53
CA GLY A 458 5.67 25.67 12.79
C GLY A 458 6.49 26.96 12.72
N THR A 459 7.57 27.05 13.51
CA THR A 459 8.50 28.21 13.51
C THR A 459 9.76 27.97 12.69
N ASP A 460 9.97 26.73 12.22
CA ASP A 460 11.13 26.33 11.46
C ASP A 460 10.80 26.34 9.96
N GLU A 461 11.82 26.46 9.12
CA GLU A 461 11.71 26.35 7.66
C GLU A 461 12.65 25.27 7.16
N VAL A 462 12.15 24.43 6.26
CA VAL A 462 12.95 23.42 5.56
C VAL A 462 13.08 23.83 4.10
N GLU A 463 14.32 23.93 3.63
CA GLU A 463 14.64 24.25 2.24
C GLU A 463 14.84 22.97 1.43
N LEU A 464 14.06 22.80 0.37
CA LEU A 464 14.15 21.67 -0.55
C LEU A 464 14.77 22.12 -1.86
N SER A 465 15.91 21.56 -2.18
CA SER A 465 16.56 21.72 -3.49
C SER A 465 16.38 20.46 -4.30
N GLY A 466 16.12 20.59 -5.60
CA GLY A 466 15.90 19.46 -6.49
C GLY A 466 16.29 19.78 -7.93
N ALA A 467 16.19 18.78 -8.80
CA ALA A 467 16.33 19.01 -10.23
C ALA A 467 15.23 19.97 -10.72
N GLN A 468 15.55 20.80 -11.73
CA GLN A 468 14.67 21.89 -12.15
C GLN A 468 13.31 21.40 -12.67
N ASP A 469 13.28 20.20 -13.26
CA ASP A 469 12.07 19.52 -13.71
C ASP A 469 11.14 19.17 -12.56
N VAL A 470 11.70 18.70 -11.43
CA VAL A 470 10.94 18.48 -10.20
C VAL A 470 10.36 19.80 -9.68
N ILE A 471 11.18 20.87 -9.60
CA ILE A 471 10.74 22.18 -9.09
C ILE A 471 9.59 22.77 -9.94
N GLU A 472 9.70 22.71 -11.27
CA GLU A 472 8.64 23.25 -12.13
C GLU A 472 7.38 22.39 -12.12
N LYS A 473 7.49 21.05 -12.08
CA LYS A 473 6.33 20.16 -11.86
C LYS A 473 5.64 20.49 -10.53
N LEU A 474 6.39 20.73 -9.46
CA LEU A 474 5.84 21.14 -8.17
C LEU A 474 5.12 22.48 -8.24
N ARG A 475 5.73 23.47 -8.88
CA ARG A 475 5.10 24.79 -9.10
C ARG A 475 3.76 24.64 -9.82
N LEU A 476 3.73 23.83 -10.89
CA LEU A 476 2.52 23.56 -11.65
C LEU A 476 1.48 22.83 -10.81
N ARG A 477 1.84 21.68 -10.22
CA ARG A 477 0.92 20.85 -9.43
C ARG A 477 0.36 21.60 -8.24
N LYS A 478 1.14 22.44 -7.54
CA LYS A 478 0.59 23.28 -6.48
C LYS A 478 -0.56 24.16 -6.97
N ALA A 479 -0.48 24.65 -8.21
CA ALA A 479 -1.58 25.37 -8.83
C ALA A 479 -2.74 24.43 -9.19
N ILE A 480 -2.49 23.30 -9.85
CA ILE A 480 -3.54 22.52 -10.53
C ILE A 480 -4.00 21.24 -9.83
N ASN A 481 -3.42 20.85 -8.69
CA ASN A 481 -3.64 19.52 -8.09
C ASN A 481 -5.13 19.19 -7.92
N LYS A 482 -5.93 20.17 -7.47
CA LYS A 482 -7.39 20.03 -7.28
C LYS A 482 -8.19 19.74 -8.56
N ASN A 483 -7.57 19.83 -9.73
CA ASN A 483 -8.15 19.47 -11.02
C ASN A 483 -7.65 18.12 -11.54
N LEU A 484 -6.54 17.61 -10.99
CA LEU A 484 -5.95 16.34 -11.38
C LEU A 484 -6.52 15.17 -10.57
N VAL A 485 -7.06 15.45 -9.38
CA VAL A 485 -7.67 14.45 -8.50
C VAL A 485 -9.10 14.83 -8.12
N GLU A 486 -9.93 13.81 -7.94
CA GLU A 486 -11.32 13.95 -7.51
C GLU A 486 -11.53 13.28 -6.15
N ILE A 487 -12.13 14.01 -5.21
CA ILE A 487 -12.62 13.44 -3.94
C ILE A 487 -14.00 12.84 -4.23
N SER A 488 -14.02 11.57 -4.65
CA SER A 488 -15.23 10.83 -5.05
C SER A 488 -16.12 10.45 -3.86
N ALA A 489 -15.56 10.39 -2.65
CA ALA A 489 -16.32 10.23 -1.41
C ALA A 489 -15.66 10.99 -0.26
N LEU A 490 -16.46 11.53 0.67
CA LEU A 490 -15.96 12.26 1.85
C LEU A 490 -16.89 12.07 3.04
N SER A 491 -16.34 11.79 4.21
CA SER A 491 -17.13 11.73 5.44
C SER A 491 -17.45 13.09 6.04
N ASP A 492 -18.52 13.15 6.81
CA ASP A 492 -18.91 14.33 7.58
C ASP A 492 -17.86 14.74 8.63
N ASP A 493 -17.08 13.81 9.17
CA ASP A 493 -15.95 14.10 10.07
C ASP A 493 -14.63 14.41 9.35
N TYR A 494 -14.61 14.41 8.00
CA TYR A 494 -13.44 14.67 7.15
C TYR A 494 -12.27 13.68 7.32
N MET A 495 -12.53 12.53 7.94
CA MET A 495 -11.51 11.51 8.21
C MET A 495 -11.49 10.37 7.19
N LEU A 496 -12.58 10.16 6.45
CA LEU A 496 -12.72 9.12 5.44
C LEU A 496 -12.83 9.73 4.06
N SER A 497 -12.11 9.18 3.09
CA SER A 497 -12.24 9.57 1.71
C SER A 497 -11.93 8.44 0.73
N ILE A 498 -12.57 8.53 -0.43
CA ILE A 498 -12.14 7.84 -1.65
C ILE A 498 -11.69 8.93 -2.62
N ILE A 499 -10.42 8.88 -3.01
CA ILE A 499 -9.78 9.83 -3.93
C ILE A 499 -9.47 9.10 -5.22
N THR A 500 -9.79 9.69 -6.36
CA THR A 500 -9.58 9.07 -7.67
C THR A 500 -8.80 9.98 -8.60
N LYS A 501 -8.09 9.36 -9.54
CA LYS A 501 -7.31 10.02 -10.59
C LYS A 501 -7.44 9.24 -11.89
N ASP A 502 -7.61 9.95 -13.00
CA ASP A 502 -7.75 9.41 -14.35
C ASP A 502 -6.74 10.10 -15.28
N GLU A 503 -5.71 9.38 -15.74
CA GLU A 503 -4.64 9.89 -16.63
C GLU A 503 -5.07 9.90 -18.11
N LYS A 504 -6.30 10.38 -18.34
CA LYS A 504 -7.02 10.25 -19.61
C LYS A 504 -6.39 11.01 -20.79
N ALA A 505 -5.49 11.97 -20.54
CA ALA A 505 -4.76 12.65 -21.61
C ALA A 505 -3.59 11.81 -22.17
N ARG A 506 -3.15 10.78 -21.44
CA ARG A 506 -2.09 9.85 -21.88
C ARG A 506 -2.65 8.78 -22.82
N GLY A 507 -1.79 8.26 -23.70
CA GLY A 507 -2.10 7.06 -24.51
C GLY A 507 -2.03 5.75 -23.71
N ASP A 508 -1.25 5.73 -22.63
CA ASP A 508 -0.86 4.59 -21.79
C ASP A 508 -1.15 4.84 -20.30
N GLY A 509 -2.28 5.48 -19.99
CA GLY A 509 -2.56 5.96 -18.64
C GLY A 509 -3.11 4.91 -17.67
N ILE A 510 -3.11 5.28 -16.39
CA ILE A 510 -3.72 4.50 -15.29
C ILE A 510 -4.97 5.22 -14.77
N ARG A 511 -5.99 4.44 -14.39
CA ARG A 511 -7.00 4.89 -13.43
C ARG A 511 -6.67 4.36 -12.06
N SER A 512 -6.61 5.27 -11.09
CA SER A 512 -6.23 4.92 -9.74
C SER A 512 -7.23 5.41 -8.71
N ALA A 513 -7.42 4.63 -7.64
CA ALA A 513 -8.22 5.01 -6.49
C ALA A 513 -7.43 4.81 -5.18
N TYR A 514 -7.47 5.80 -4.31
CA TYR A 514 -7.01 5.71 -2.93
C TYR A 514 -8.21 5.65 -1.99
N VAL A 515 -8.28 4.60 -1.16
CA VAL A 515 -9.31 4.41 -0.14
C VAL A 515 -8.64 4.63 1.22
N SER A 516 -8.95 5.73 1.90
CA SER A 516 -8.22 6.12 3.11
C SER A 516 -8.51 5.24 4.33
N PHE A 517 -9.48 4.33 4.24
CA PHE A 517 -9.98 3.54 5.36
C PHE A 517 -9.98 2.04 5.04
N ASN A 518 -9.99 1.22 6.08
CA ASN A 518 -9.89 -0.24 5.95
C ASN A 518 -11.22 -0.82 5.42
N ILE A 519 -11.42 -0.69 4.11
CA ILE A 519 -12.61 -1.13 3.38
C ILE A 519 -12.66 -2.65 3.28
N GLU A 520 -11.50 -3.30 3.27
CA GLU A 520 -11.32 -4.75 3.15
C GLU A 520 -11.73 -5.51 4.42
N ALA A 521 -11.73 -4.85 5.58
CA ALA A 521 -12.35 -5.34 6.82
C ALA A 521 -13.84 -4.99 6.94
N GLY A 522 -14.43 -4.42 5.88
CA GLY A 522 -15.85 -4.08 5.79
C GLY A 522 -16.76 -5.28 5.46
N GLY A 523 -18.05 -4.99 5.25
CA GLY A 523 -19.04 -5.98 4.83
C GLY A 523 -19.45 -5.81 3.36
N GLU A 524 -20.61 -6.36 3.01
CA GLU A 524 -21.13 -6.34 1.63
C GLU A 524 -21.25 -4.94 1.02
N LYS A 525 -21.62 -3.92 1.82
CA LYS A 525 -21.75 -2.54 1.32
C LYS A 525 -20.40 -1.96 0.92
N GLU A 526 -19.39 -2.14 1.76
CA GLU A 526 -18.01 -1.77 1.49
C GLU A 526 -17.47 -2.49 0.24
N PHE A 527 -17.72 -3.79 0.12
CA PHE A 527 -17.27 -4.56 -1.05
C PHE A 527 -18.04 -4.23 -2.33
N ASN A 528 -19.27 -3.74 -2.24
CA ASN A 528 -19.97 -3.17 -3.39
C ASN A 528 -19.31 -1.88 -3.87
N VAL A 529 -18.90 -0.99 -2.95
CA VAL A 529 -18.10 0.20 -3.31
C VAL A 529 -16.75 -0.21 -3.90
N LEU A 530 -16.05 -1.19 -3.30
CA LEU A 530 -14.80 -1.70 -3.85
C LEU A 530 -14.99 -2.33 -5.23
N SER A 531 -16.10 -3.03 -5.46
CA SER A 531 -16.47 -3.57 -6.78
C SER A 531 -16.65 -2.46 -7.82
N ASP A 532 -17.31 -1.36 -7.45
CA ASP A 532 -17.46 -0.19 -8.35
C ASP A 532 -16.09 0.41 -8.72
N LEU A 533 -15.16 0.49 -7.76
CA LEU A 533 -13.80 0.95 -8.01
C LEU A 533 -13.02 0.01 -8.93
N VAL A 534 -13.16 -1.31 -8.76
CA VAL A 534 -12.57 -2.31 -9.68
C VAL A 534 -13.13 -2.12 -11.09
N GLU A 535 -14.45 -1.95 -11.23
CA GLU A 535 -15.08 -1.70 -12.52
C GLU A 535 -14.57 -0.40 -13.16
N TRP A 536 -14.57 0.71 -12.43
CA TRP A 536 -14.14 2.00 -12.95
C TRP A 536 -12.66 2.02 -13.34
N THR A 537 -11.78 1.50 -12.48
CA THR A 537 -10.32 1.47 -12.71
C THR A 537 -9.94 0.53 -13.85
N SER A 538 -10.67 -0.57 -14.05
CA SER A 538 -10.42 -1.52 -15.14
C SER A 538 -10.72 -0.97 -16.54
N ASN A 539 -11.43 0.16 -16.64
CA ASN A 539 -12.01 0.69 -17.87
C ASN A 539 -11.31 1.97 -18.37
N PHE A 540 -10.00 2.11 -18.18
CA PHE A 540 -9.23 3.24 -18.70
C PHE A 540 -9.43 3.39 -20.22
N LYS A 541 -9.62 4.64 -20.66
CA LYS A 541 -9.73 5.03 -22.06
C LYS A 541 -9.07 6.38 -22.28
N ALA A 542 -7.97 6.37 -23.03
CA ALA A 542 -7.32 7.57 -23.51
C ALA A 542 -8.26 8.42 -24.37
N ILE A 543 -8.17 9.74 -24.21
CA ILE A 543 -8.92 10.68 -25.05
C ILE A 543 -8.19 10.86 -26.37
N GLN A 544 -8.85 10.49 -27.45
CA GLN A 544 -8.33 10.65 -28.81
C GLN A 544 -8.85 11.95 -29.42
N THR A 545 -7.95 12.90 -29.69
CA THR A 545 -8.29 14.18 -30.33
C THR A 545 -7.52 14.38 -31.64
N PHE A 546 -8.13 15.07 -32.61
CA PHE A 546 -7.43 15.48 -33.85
C PHE A 546 -6.59 16.76 -33.68
N ALA A 547 -6.78 17.50 -32.58
CA ALA A 547 -6.08 18.74 -32.27
C ALA A 547 -5.22 18.58 -31.01
N PRO A 548 -4.08 19.29 -30.91
CA PRO A 548 -3.28 19.33 -29.69
C PRO A 548 -4.12 19.69 -28.47
N ILE A 549 -4.02 18.86 -27.42
CA ILE A 549 -4.75 19.06 -26.16
C ILE A 549 -4.27 20.34 -25.45
N VAL A 550 -2.96 20.62 -25.52
CA VAL A 550 -2.34 21.77 -24.87
C VAL A 550 -2.20 22.93 -25.87
N GLN A 551 -2.97 23.99 -25.63
CA GLN A 551 -2.91 25.23 -26.41
C GLN A 551 -2.43 26.38 -25.53
N VAL A 552 -1.33 27.01 -25.94
CA VAL A 552 -0.61 28.05 -25.19
C VAL A 552 -0.75 29.38 -25.90
N THR A 553 -1.24 30.40 -25.19
CA THR A 553 -1.12 31.80 -25.62
C THR A 553 0.11 32.42 -24.98
N LEU A 554 1.09 32.83 -25.78
CA LEU A 554 2.34 33.42 -25.30
C LEU A 554 2.35 34.92 -25.55
N LEU A 555 2.16 35.71 -24.49
CA LEU A 555 2.24 37.17 -24.49
C LEU A 555 3.70 37.62 -24.32
N SER A 556 4.21 38.37 -25.29
CA SER A 556 5.56 38.94 -25.23
C SER A 556 5.66 40.20 -26.07
N ASN A 557 6.45 41.18 -25.61
CA ASN A 557 6.92 42.26 -26.49
C ASN A 557 7.94 41.71 -27.51
N ASP A 558 8.30 42.53 -28.51
CA ASP A 558 9.22 42.12 -29.58
C ASP A 558 10.64 41.80 -29.08
N ILE A 559 11.06 42.42 -27.99
CA ILE A 559 12.42 42.30 -27.47
C ILE A 559 12.59 40.97 -26.72
N ASP A 560 11.71 40.68 -25.77
CA ASP A 560 11.73 39.42 -25.01
C ASP A 560 11.45 38.22 -25.94
N TRP A 561 10.66 38.44 -27.00
CA TRP A 561 10.43 37.44 -28.05
C TRP A 561 11.71 37.09 -28.81
N ALA A 562 12.46 38.10 -29.23
CA ALA A 562 13.71 37.93 -29.96
C ALA A 562 14.81 37.31 -29.10
N ILE A 563 14.81 37.57 -27.79
CA ILE A 563 15.83 37.04 -26.87
C ILE A 563 15.62 35.54 -26.62
N LYS A 564 14.43 35.15 -26.13
CA LYS A 564 14.15 33.76 -25.73
C LYS A 564 12.74 33.25 -26.04
N GLY A 565 11.80 34.12 -26.44
CA GLY A 565 10.43 33.69 -26.71
C GLY A 565 10.29 32.68 -27.88
N THR A 566 11.15 32.78 -28.90
CA THR A 566 11.18 31.81 -30.01
C THR A 566 11.66 30.43 -29.59
N GLU A 567 12.64 30.36 -28.68
CA GLU A 567 13.17 29.11 -28.12
C GLU A 567 12.13 28.41 -27.25
N LEU A 568 11.48 29.16 -26.34
CA LEU A 568 10.43 28.62 -25.48
C LEU A 568 9.26 28.09 -26.29
N LYS A 569 8.86 28.83 -27.33
CA LYS A 569 7.87 28.36 -28.29
C LYS A 569 8.29 27.04 -28.92
N GLY A 570 9.51 26.96 -29.46
CA GLY A 570 10.02 25.75 -30.09
C GLY A 570 10.08 24.55 -29.14
N LYS A 571 10.48 24.77 -27.88
CA LYS A 571 10.50 23.74 -26.84
C LYS A 571 9.10 23.21 -26.55
N LEU A 572 8.11 24.09 -26.31
CA LEU A 572 6.73 23.69 -26.07
C LEU A 572 6.11 22.96 -27.28
N GLU A 573 6.36 23.44 -28.50
CA GLU A 573 5.87 22.80 -29.73
C GLU A 573 6.52 21.43 -29.96
N SER A 574 7.79 21.26 -29.61
CA SER A 574 8.48 19.96 -29.71
C SER A 574 7.88 18.89 -28.79
N MET A 575 7.18 19.29 -27.74
CA MET A 575 6.46 18.41 -26.80
C MET A 575 4.96 18.34 -27.12
N GLY A 576 4.56 18.78 -28.32
CA GLY A 576 3.18 18.62 -28.83
C GLY A 576 2.22 19.73 -28.47
N ALA A 577 2.66 20.84 -27.86
CA ALA A 577 1.79 21.99 -27.62
C ALA A 577 1.56 22.82 -28.91
N MET A 578 0.41 23.49 -29.00
CA MET A 578 0.19 24.53 -30.00
C MET A 578 0.41 25.91 -29.37
N VAL A 579 1.39 26.67 -29.85
CA VAL A 579 1.75 27.95 -29.24
C VAL A 579 1.42 29.13 -30.17
N THR A 580 0.54 30.01 -29.69
CA THR A 580 0.19 31.26 -30.37
C THR A 580 0.85 32.44 -29.68
N ARG A 581 1.80 33.09 -30.37
CA ARG A 581 2.38 34.36 -29.89
C ARG A 581 1.36 35.48 -30.07
N VAL A 582 1.23 36.34 -29.06
CA VAL A 582 0.38 37.54 -29.10
C VAL A 582 1.11 38.76 -28.54
N SER A 583 0.85 39.92 -29.14
CA SER A 583 1.28 41.22 -28.62
C SER A 583 0.28 41.76 -27.59
N ALA A 584 0.66 42.76 -26.81
CA ALA A 584 -0.22 43.36 -25.81
C ALA A 584 -1.48 44.02 -26.43
N SER A 585 -1.37 44.60 -27.63
CA SER A 585 -2.51 45.19 -28.33
C SER A 585 -3.56 44.17 -28.76
N GLU A 586 -3.15 42.92 -28.99
CA GLU A 586 -4.02 41.83 -29.42
C GLU A 586 -4.51 40.98 -28.25
N PHE A 587 -3.78 40.99 -27.12
CA PHE A 587 -3.99 40.10 -25.99
C PHE A 587 -5.38 40.18 -25.37
N GLY A 588 -6.07 41.33 -25.51
CA GLY A 588 -7.45 41.49 -25.06
C GLY A 588 -8.38 40.36 -25.53
N SER A 589 -8.22 39.89 -26.77
CA SER A 589 -9.01 38.79 -27.35
C SER A 589 -8.61 37.40 -26.85
N TYR A 590 -7.43 37.27 -26.26
CA TYR A 590 -6.85 36.00 -25.81
C TYR A 590 -6.87 35.82 -24.28
N LYS A 591 -7.36 36.80 -23.53
CA LYS A 591 -7.58 36.69 -22.07
C LYS A 591 -8.41 35.48 -21.66
N ASN A 592 -9.22 34.95 -22.59
CA ASN A 592 -10.00 33.75 -22.39
C ASN A 592 -9.27 32.47 -22.87
N SER A 593 -7.94 32.43 -22.90
CA SER A 593 -7.19 31.19 -23.17
C SER A 593 -7.08 30.32 -21.90
N LYS A 594 -6.97 28.99 -22.00
CA LYS A 594 -6.89 28.13 -20.78
C LYS A 594 -5.48 28.19 -20.18
N LEU A 595 -4.46 28.31 -21.04
CA LEU A 595 -3.08 28.48 -20.64
C LEU A 595 -2.48 29.72 -21.32
N ILE A 596 -1.96 30.61 -20.49
CA ILE A 596 -1.29 31.83 -20.90
C ILE A 596 0.11 31.83 -20.31
N VAL A 597 1.10 32.15 -21.12
CA VAL A 597 2.48 32.42 -20.68
C VAL A 597 2.79 33.88 -20.97
N ILE A 598 3.29 34.62 -20.00
CA ILE A 598 3.65 36.03 -20.12
C ILE A 598 5.16 36.17 -19.93
N LEU A 599 5.83 36.71 -20.94
CA LEU A 599 7.25 37.03 -20.90
C LEU A 599 7.43 38.53 -20.65
N GLY A 600 8.07 38.87 -19.54
CA GLY A 600 8.37 40.25 -19.15
C GLY A 600 7.84 40.61 -17.76
N GLY A 601 8.51 41.54 -17.09
CA GLY A 601 8.19 41.95 -15.70
C GLY A 601 7.21 43.11 -15.58
N PRO A 602 6.94 43.59 -14.34
CA PRO A 602 5.98 44.68 -14.07
C PRO A 602 6.35 46.01 -14.74
N LYS A 603 7.63 46.20 -15.10
CA LYS A 603 8.17 47.37 -15.81
C LYS A 603 8.34 47.14 -17.32
N ALA A 604 7.85 46.02 -17.85
CA ALA A 604 7.96 45.71 -19.27
C ALA A 604 7.19 46.72 -20.13
N TYR A 605 7.82 47.11 -21.25
CA TYR A 605 7.27 48.07 -22.21
C TYR A 605 6.13 47.46 -23.05
N ASP A 606 5.56 48.29 -23.91
CA ASP A 606 4.52 47.91 -24.89
C ASP A 606 3.27 47.30 -24.24
N GLY A 607 2.90 47.73 -23.04
CA GLY A 607 1.69 47.31 -22.35
C GLY A 607 1.72 45.92 -21.70
N VAL A 608 2.81 45.15 -21.85
CA VAL A 608 2.96 43.84 -21.20
C VAL A 608 2.98 43.98 -19.67
N GLY A 609 3.70 44.99 -19.15
CA GLY A 609 3.80 45.23 -17.70
C GLY A 609 2.45 45.51 -17.04
N ASP A 610 1.48 46.08 -17.78
CA ASP A 610 0.14 46.34 -17.25
C ASP A 610 -0.69 45.07 -17.06
N TYR A 611 -0.45 44.04 -17.87
CA TYR A 611 -1.03 42.71 -17.65
C TYR A 611 -0.34 41.98 -16.51
N VAL A 612 0.98 42.09 -16.37
CA VAL A 612 1.73 41.49 -15.24
C VAL A 612 1.23 42.05 -13.90
N LYS A 613 0.99 43.37 -13.81
CA LYS A 613 0.42 44.01 -12.61
C LYS A 613 -1.01 43.56 -12.27
N GLN A 614 -1.77 43.09 -13.26
CA GLN A 614 -3.09 42.49 -13.02
C GLN A 614 -2.98 41.05 -12.48
N VAL A 615 -1.90 40.34 -12.83
CA VAL A 615 -1.70 38.92 -12.51
C VAL A 615 -1.03 38.73 -11.15
N LEU A 616 -0.04 39.57 -10.83
CA LEU A 616 0.81 39.41 -9.64
C LEU A 616 0.47 40.42 -8.54
N SER A 617 0.60 39.98 -7.28
CA SER A 617 0.46 40.89 -6.13
C SER A 617 1.59 41.92 -6.10
N GLU A 618 1.42 43.02 -5.35
CA GLU A 618 2.48 44.02 -5.20
C GLU A 618 3.78 43.43 -4.63
N GLU A 619 3.68 42.49 -3.68
CA GLU A 619 4.83 41.79 -3.10
C GLU A 619 5.57 40.96 -4.17
N GLU A 620 4.84 40.22 -5.00
CA GLU A 620 5.43 39.42 -6.08
C GLU A 620 6.06 40.27 -7.16
N GLN A 621 5.46 41.43 -7.46
CA GLN A 621 6.06 42.42 -8.36
C GLN A 621 7.39 42.94 -7.80
N GLN A 622 7.47 43.21 -6.49
CA GLN A 622 8.73 43.61 -5.86
C GLN A 622 9.77 42.49 -5.89
N LYS A 623 9.39 41.23 -5.69
CA LYS A 623 10.31 40.09 -5.83
C LYS A 623 10.96 40.03 -7.21
N ILE A 624 10.21 40.31 -8.28
CA ILE A 624 10.78 40.42 -9.64
C ILE A 624 11.70 41.63 -9.75
N ILE A 625 11.29 42.80 -9.25
CA ILE A 625 12.06 44.05 -9.33
C ILE A 625 13.38 43.93 -8.54
N ASN A 626 13.38 43.20 -7.44
CA ASN A 626 14.54 42.92 -6.60
C ASN A 626 15.34 41.70 -7.08
N GLY A 627 14.85 40.96 -8.08
CA GLY A 627 15.52 39.77 -8.65
C GLY A 627 15.49 38.53 -7.75
N GLU A 628 14.62 38.51 -6.75
CA GLU A 628 14.49 37.43 -5.76
C GLU A 628 13.75 36.21 -6.33
N GLN A 629 12.77 36.43 -7.21
CA GLN A 629 11.98 35.38 -7.85
C GLN A 629 11.45 35.86 -9.20
N GLY A 630 11.41 34.97 -10.19
CA GLY A 630 11.05 35.30 -11.56
C GLY A 630 9.99 34.43 -12.22
N ILE A 631 9.64 33.28 -11.63
CA ILE A 631 8.67 32.34 -12.20
C ILE A 631 7.45 32.20 -11.26
N PHE A 632 6.28 32.53 -11.79
CA PHE A 632 5.02 32.50 -11.05
C PHE A 632 3.94 31.77 -11.85
N ILE A 633 3.13 30.97 -11.17
CA ILE A 633 1.93 30.34 -11.75
C ILE A 633 0.71 30.85 -10.99
N LYS A 634 -0.22 31.46 -11.72
CA LYS A 634 -1.48 32.00 -11.21
C LYS A 634 -2.66 31.30 -11.83
N ARG A 635 -3.76 31.30 -11.10
CA ARG A 635 -5.01 30.70 -11.53
C ARG A 635 -6.11 31.72 -11.64
N ASP A 636 -6.99 31.45 -12.59
CA ASP A 636 -8.30 32.07 -12.69
C ASP A 636 -8.29 33.60 -12.71
N VAL A 637 -7.22 34.19 -13.28
CA VAL A 637 -6.98 35.63 -13.31
C VAL A 637 -8.08 36.37 -14.07
N TRP A 638 -8.43 35.86 -15.27
CA TRP A 638 -9.48 36.47 -16.10
C TRP A 638 -10.69 35.57 -16.29
N ARG A 639 -10.54 34.23 -16.19
CA ARG A 639 -11.64 33.28 -16.25
C ARG A 639 -11.39 32.05 -15.40
N ASN A 640 -12.45 31.39 -14.95
CA ASN A 640 -12.34 30.11 -14.23
C ASN A 640 -11.78 28.99 -15.14
N GLY A 641 -10.95 28.11 -14.58
CA GLY A 641 -10.25 27.05 -15.30
C GLY A 641 -9.05 27.54 -16.11
N GLN A 642 -8.38 28.60 -15.66
CA GLN A 642 -7.25 29.21 -16.36
C GLN A 642 -5.95 29.13 -15.56
N ILE A 643 -4.84 28.94 -16.28
CA ILE A 643 -3.48 29.07 -15.77
C ILE A 643 -2.78 30.22 -16.49
N VAL A 644 -2.11 31.08 -15.72
CA VAL A 644 -1.25 32.16 -16.22
C VAL A 644 0.14 31.98 -15.62
N ILE A 645 1.13 31.73 -16.46
CA ILE A 645 2.54 31.58 -16.09
C ILE A 645 3.25 32.89 -16.42
N VAL A 646 3.86 33.53 -15.43
CA VAL A 646 4.68 34.74 -15.62
C VAL A 646 6.14 34.37 -15.47
N ILE A 647 6.95 34.75 -16.45
CA ILE A 647 8.40 34.54 -16.46
C ILE A 647 9.08 35.90 -16.69
N ALA A 648 9.79 36.39 -15.67
CA ALA A 648 10.37 37.73 -15.66
C ALA A 648 11.61 37.85 -14.78
N GLY A 649 12.60 38.65 -15.19
CA GLY A 649 13.71 39.09 -14.35
C GLY A 649 13.68 40.61 -14.08
N GLN A 650 14.69 41.14 -13.38
CA GLN A 650 14.81 42.60 -13.14
C GLN A 650 14.96 43.37 -14.47
N GLY A 651 15.56 42.71 -15.46
CA GLY A 651 15.75 43.23 -16.81
C GLY A 651 15.78 42.12 -17.85
N ARG A 652 15.98 42.51 -19.11
CA ARG A 652 15.86 41.64 -20.30
C ARG A 652 16.78 40.40 -20.25
N THR A 653 18.03 40.59 -19.83
CA THR A 653 19.01 39.49 -19.69
C THR A 653 18.54 38.47 -18.66
N GLU A 654 18.04 38.94 -17.52
CA GLU A 654 17.56 38.07 -16.46
C GLU A 654 16.25 37.39 -16.82
N THR A 655 15.32 38.06 -17.51
CA THR A 655 14.14 37.41 -18.09
C THR A 655 14.58 36.25 -18.99
N GLY A 656 15.58 36.44 -19.85
CA GLY A 656 16.14 35.35 -20.67
C GLY A 656 16.73 34.19 -19.85
N MET A 657 17.38 34.49 -18.73
CA MET A 657 17.86 33.45 -17.81
C MET A 657 16.70 32.69 -17.14
N LYS A 658 15.65 33.40 -16.68
CA LYS A 658 14.46 32.77 -16.08
C LYS A 658 13.69 31.91 -17.10
N VAL A 659 13.61 32.33 -18.36
CA VAL A 659 13.08 31.48 -19.44
C VAL A 659 13.93 30.22 -19.60
N SER A 660 15.25 30.34 -19.61
CA SER A 660 16.15 29.18 -19.72
C SER A 660 16.02 28.23 -18.51
N THR A 661 15.80 28.77 -17.31
CA THR A 661 15.50 27.98 -16.10
C THR A 661 14.18 27.23 -16.26
N TYR A 662 13.11 27.91 -16.68
CA TYR A 662 11.81 27.29 -16.92
C TYR A 662 11.89 26.20 -18.01
N GLU A 663 12.59 26.45 -19.13
CA GLU A 663 12.79 25.49 -20.22
C GLU A 663 13.49 24.20 -19.78
N LYS A 664 14.44 24.30 -18.83
CA LYS A 664 15.10 23.12 -18.25
C LYS A 664 14.16 22.31 -17.37
N GLY A 665 13.11 22.92 -16.83
CA GLY A 665 12.15 22.29 -15.94
C GLY A 665 10.92 21.68 -16.63
N ILE A 666 10.76 21.88 -17.94
CA ILE A 666 9.63 21.34 -18.69
C ILE A 666 10.04 20.09 -19.48
N ASP A 667 9.32 18.99 -19.22
CA ASP A 667 9.48 17.69 -19.85
C ASP A 667 8.11 17.11 -20.27
N GLU A 668 8.09 15.86 -20.75
CA GLU A 668 6.85 15.19 -21.17
C GLU A 668 5.86 15.06 -20.01
N GLY A 669 6.32 14.70 -18.81
CA GLY A 669 5.47 14.61 -17.62
C GLY A 669 4.82 15.96 -17.26
N TYR A 670 5.54 17.07 -17.38
CA TYR A 670 4.98 18.41 -17.22
C TYR A 670 3.84 18.68 -18.20
N MET A 671 4.04 18.28 -19.46
CA MET A 671 3.04 18.43 -20.52
C MET A 671 1.81 17.55 -20.29
N ASP A 672 1.99 16.34 -19.76
CA ASP A 672 0.90 15.45 -19.39
C ASP A 672 0.00 16.08 -18.32
N TYR A 673 0.57 16.73 -17.30
CA TYR A 673 -0.23 17.44 -16.29
C TYR A 673 -1.01 18.61 -16.85
N LEU A 674 -0.41 19.38 -17.77
CA LEU A 674 -1.13 20.42 -18.48
C LEU A 674 -2.26 19.83 -19.31
N ALA A 675 -2.01 18.73 -20.02
CA ALA A 675 -3.01 18.06 -20.84
C ALA A 675 -4.18 17.54 -19.99
N ASP A 676 -3.91 16.86 -18.87
CA ASP A 676 -4.95 16.41 -17.94
C ASP A 676 -5.78 17.58 -17.39
N PHE A 677 -5.12 18.68 -17.01
CA PHE A 677 -5.81 19.91 -16.59
C PHE A 677 -6.69 20.50 -17.70
N MET A 678 -6.28 20.43 -18.96
CA MET A 678 -7.08 20.95 -20.07
C MET A 678 -8.33 20.13 -20.35
N VAL A 679 -8.31 18.83 -20.04
CA VAL A 679 -9.41 17.91 -20.30
C VAL A 679 -10.32 17.69 -19.08
N GLY A 680 -9.86 18.02 -17.87
CA GLY A 680 -10.74 18.29 -16.73
C GLY A 680 -11.62 19.50 -16.98
#